data_AF-A0A9X3N714-F1
#
_entry.id   AF-A0A9X3N714-F1
#
_cell.length_a   1.000
_cell.length_b   1.000
_cell.length_c   1.000
_cell.angle_alpha   90.00
_cell.angle_beta   90.00
_cell.angle_gamma   90.00
#
_symmetry.space_group_name_H-M   'P 1'
#
loop_
_entity.id
_entity.type
_entity.pdbx_description
1 polymer ?
#
loop_
_entity_poly.entity_id
_entity_poly.type
_entity_poly.pdbx_seq_one_letter_code
_entity_poly.pdbx_strand_id
1 'polypeptide(L)'
;MSLRKSLSAAAIALAAVAAAPAVAQAQAPLPPCTQTLGYNNTIPTWDQYWAGKGDPDAVLPLGQGTTGAGGGAPTNGSGAPTPRGRNLTRVLNQYWDAMVEATKNNTEGQPKLIRKYLGKSYLGRDFSFYVAGTAANLADLDTPGGDAEFWRGVRAGDIPTEVGVEAAGERPAFAWVTATPHGGEAAGAESITRSMYELLARTDCENKKRLESLDVFYQPVRNPDGRDAVQRTSAFAFDHNRDFGTQNQIENKLMLPEINKYPGLFFIDAHQQSSGYFFPPNEDPVHHEISNFSLDFIQNGIGPALQRAFNDQSAQYQNYNSYDMFTPEYGDTVPSLIMGAAGMTYEKGNSEVYGKQVYDHYLAIDTTINVTTENKVRLLSDWVRQWGEAVHQGETCALQENKLVSPLHDTIKQEVPASAKVCGYFFKPGQHTADTAALLKHLQSTGVKVFTLDTPVAVNGYHEFGNTTAGGFPQSVNGQTLPAGTFYIPMAQGMKHWIQAVLGENPFIPYEYYYDVVTWSYPLQRGLSGSGFLMQPLSPGITMTALPTDANFGTVPTGVNAVYAFNTDSARGLSLAIDLLDKGVNVYRGASGFTAAGKQFYSGAALVDGASLAASGVNLSTLAQKRNTPVTGLSSFPVARKQLVKPKIGLYTGATTIPSNPLFISGPNVNGTSGHCALTGPTGFCEALHSLAVKNEIPLSTLIPVTQTDIIDGKLVSQGFTALINPGLSMPTTTSTGTPPVTSISTLGTNLLAFINGGGNYVGNNANGVSAARTIGATTLNTVASNVTTGLLTPGSTFDGTYDSTNPVAWGFDLGGWIYRDATGNPVFDTGTLGNGTSVVTYGATPDEKYGYESNATILTARPAVVDVPFGSGRSVLIGFNPFYRSWKEQDERLVLNAALYPKGATIGGPSAAPQAAAPSPESAAPAPSLEQVEAVAAPIAEAKLTETPRAAVRPVSKADRDVRITVKRSEASKLKTAVKVAKLSKSVKSKVKYTKTKTTYTLVVKGVRTSDEHGRKDWVSRVTMALDSLKVRPVSALL
;
A
#
# COMPACT_ATOMS: atom_id res chain seq x y z
N MET A 1 -56.08 -18.72 -13.59
CA MET A 1 -55.35 -18.15 -14.75
C MET A 1 -53.99 -18.84 -14.87
N SER A 2 -53.95 -20.00 -15.54
CA SER A 2 -52.80 -20.94 -15.51
C SER A 2 -52.21 -21.23 -16.90
N LEU A 3 -52.50 -20.42 -17.92
CA LEU A 3 -52.00 -20.63 -19.29
C LEU A 3 -51.30 -19.42 -19.93
N ARG A 4 -51.05 -18.33 -19.18
CA ARG A 4 -50.33 -17.15 -19.69
C ARG A 4 -48.91 -16.95 -19.14
N LYS A 5 -48.47 -17.77 -18.18
CA LYS A 5 -47.10 -17.69 -17.61
C LYS A 5 -46.07 -18.61 -18.29
N SER A 6 -46.50 -19.57 -19.11
CA SER A 6 -45.60 -20.50 -19.81
C SER A 6 -45.13 -20.03 -21.19
N LEU A 7 -45.73 -18.97 -21.74
CA LEU A 7 -45.37 -18.44 -23.07
C LEU A 7 -44.36 -17.27 -23.03
N SER A 8 -44.14 -16.64 -21.88
CA SER A 8 -43.13 -15.58 -21.73
C SER A 8 -41.74 -16.11 -21.33
N ALA A 9 -41.66 -17.33 -20.78
CA ALA A 9 -40.38 -17.96 -20.43
C ALA A 9 -39.71 -18.66 -21.62
N ALA A 10 -40.50 -19.15 -22.59
CA ALA A 10 -39.97 -19.80 -23.79
C ALA A 10 -39.52 -18.80 -24.88
N ALA A 11 -40.04 -17.56 -24.88
CA ALA A 11 -39.64 -16.52 -25.82
C ALA A 11 -38.31 -15.85 -25.47
N ILE A 12 -37.87 -15.90 -24.21
CA ILE A 12 -36.57 -15.38 -23.76
C ILE A 12 -35.48 -16.47 -23.85
N ALA A 13 -35.84 -17.75 -23.72
CA ALA A 13 -34.90 -18.86 -23.87
C ALA A 13 -34.54 -19.19 -25.35
N LEU A 14 -35.36 -18.80 -26.33
CA LEU A 14 -35.02 -18.92 -27.76
C LEU A 14 -34.24 -17.71 -28.32
N ALA A 15 -34.07 -16.62 -27.57
CA ALA A 15 -33.16 -15.54 -27.93
C ALA A 15 -31.70 -15.82 -27.52
N ALA A 16 -31.45 -16.87 -26.72
CA ALA A 16 -30.13 -17.29 -26.25
C ALA A 16 -29.46 -18.37 -27.14
N VAL A 17 -30.13 -18.85 -28.19
CA VAL A 17 -29.57 -19.82 -29.16
C VAL A 17 -29.91 -19.39 -30.59
N ALA A 18 -29.51 -18.18 -30.93
CA ALA A 18 -29.29 -17.73 -32.30
C ALA A 18 -28.29 -16.58 -32.27
N ALA A 19 -27.07 -16.86 -31.79
CA ALA A 19 -25.92 -16.01 -32.06
C ALA A 19 -25.61 -16.12 -33.56
N ALA A 20 -26.38 -15.40 -34.37
CA ALA A 20 -25.89 -14.96 -35.67
C ALA A 20 -24.64 -14.10 -35.41
N PRO A 21 -23.59 -14.19 -36.24
CA PRO A 21 -22.44 -13.32 -36.11
C PRO A 21 -22.93 -11.91 -36.47
N ALA A 22 -23.27 -11.11 -35.46
CA ALA A 22 -23.60 -9.71 -35.65
C ALA A 22 -22.31 -8.98 -36.02
N VAL A 23 -22.13 -8.87 -37.34
CA VAL A 23 -21.34 -7.88 -38.09
C VAL A 23 -20.24 -7.23 -37.26
N ALA A 24 -19.03 -7.77 -37.35
CA ALA A 24 -17.83 -6.99 -37.10
C ALA A 24 -17.90 -5.77 -38.04
N GLN A 25 -18.32 -4.62 -37.52
CA GLN A 25 -18.25 -3.38 -38.27
C GLN A 25 -16.77 -3.17 -38.59
N ALA A 26 -16.45 -3.18 -39.89
CA ALA A 26 -15.10 -2.89 -40.34
C ALA A 26 -14.73 -1.48 -39.88
N GLN A 27 -13.49 -1.31 -39.41
CA GLN A 27 -12.97 0.01 -39.09
C GLN A 27 -13.10 0.93 -40.32
N ALA A 28 -13.39 2.21 -40.08
CA ALA A 28 -13.49 3.19 -41.14
C ALA A 28 -12.26 3.13 -42.08
N PRO A 29 -12.43 3.32 -43.40
CA PRO A 29 -11.32 3.27 -44.35
C PRO A 29 -10.23 4.28 -44.00
N LEU A 30 -8.97 3.86 -44.02
CA LEU A 30 -7.84 4.75 -43.77
C LEU A 30 -7.76 5.83 -44.86
N PRO A 31 -7.49 7.10 -44.50
CA PRO A 31 -7.22 8.12 -45.51
C PRO A 31 -5.90 7.80 -46.27
N PRO A 32 -5.65 8.36 -47.48
CA PRO A 32 -4.52 7.99 -48.33
C PRO A 32 -3.15 7.99 -47.60
N CYS A 33 -2.35 6.94 -47.83
CA CYS A 33 -1.03 6.74 -47.22
C CYS A 33 -0.13 5.86 -48.11
N THR A 34 1.16 5.81 -47.81
CA THR A 34 2.14 4.93 -48.51
C THR A 34 2.50 3.73 -47.65
N GLN A 35 2.68 2.57 -48.30
CA GLN A 35 3.16 1.35 -47.61
C GLN A 35 4.64 1.42 -47.22
N THR A 36 5.40 2.31 -47.86
CA THR A 36 6.82 2.52 -47.56
C THR A 36 6.99 3.35 -46.29
N LEU A 37 7.87 2.89 -45.39
CA LEU A 37 8.30 3.63 -44.20
C LEU A 37 8.91 4.97 -44.61
N GLY A 38 8.31 6.06 -44.12
CA GLY A 38 8.77 7.43 -44.29
C GLY A 38 8.67 8.20 -42.99
N TYR A 39 9.38 9.34 -42.90
CA TYR A 39 9.40 10.20 -41.71
C TYR A 39 9.11 11.66 -42.07
N ASN A 40 8.34 12.33 -41.23
CA ASN A 40 8.12 13.77 -41.28
C ASN A 40 9.30 14.50 -40.62
N ASN A 41 10.13 15.12 -41.46
CA ASN A 41 11.32 15.85 -41.02
C ASN A 41 11.03 17.12 -40.19
N THR A 42 9.77 17.55 -40.06
CA THR A 42 9.42 18.67 -39.17
C THR A 42 9.36 18.25 -37.69
N ILE A 43 9.34 16.95 -37.41
CA ILE A 43 9.43 16.40 -36.05
C ILE A 43 10.90 16.14 -35.76
N PRO A 44 11.56 16.95 -34.90
CA PRO A 44 12.99 16.79 -34.70
C PRO A 44 13.30 15.50 -33.94
N THR A 45 14.36 14.80 -34.34
CA THR A 45 14.91 13.70 -33.53
C THR A 45 15.49 14.24 -32.22
N TRP A 46 15.76 13.35 -31.27
CA TRP A 46 16.47 13.69 -30.03
C TRP A 46 17.78 14.44 -30.30
N ASP A 47 18.61 13.89 -31.20
CA ASP A 47 19.91 14.47 -31.52
C ASP A 47 19.76 15.83 -32.22
N GLN A 48 18.79 15.98 -33.13
CA GLN A 48 18.50 17.25 -33.78
C GLN A 48 18.03 18.32 -32.79
N TYR A 49 17.20 17.94 -31.81
CA TYR A 49 16.70 18.87 -30.80
C TYR A 49 17.81 19.38 -29.88
N TRP A 50 18.72 18.50 -29.45
CA TRP A 50 19.80 18.86 -28.51
C TRP A 50 21.04 19.43 -29.19
N ALA A 51 21.20 19.24 -30.51
CA ALA A 51 22.30 19.81 -31.27
C ALA A 51 22.42 21.33 -31.05
N GLY A 52 23.57 21.77 -30.53
CA GLY A 52 23.87 23.18 -30.32
C GLY A 52 23.19 23.86 -29.12
N LYS A 53 22.36 23.16 -28.34
CA LYS A 53 21.71 23.74 -27.14
C LYS A 53 22.60 23.83 -25.91
N GLY A 54 23.63 22.98 -25.82
CA GLY A 54 24.63 23.05 -24.76
C GLY A 54 24.12 22.76 -23.34
N ASP A 55 22.99 22.06 -23.16
CA ASP A 55 22.52 21.62 -21.83
C ASP A 55 23.48 20.53 -21.31
N PRO A 56 24.25 20.79 -20.23
CA PRO A 56 25.25 19.85 -19.72
C PRO A 56 24.61 18.60 -19.09
N ASP A 57 23.31 18.63 -18.76
CA ASP A 57 22.57 17.49 -18.22
C ASP A 57 22.01 16.58 -19.33
N ALA A 58 21.93 17.06 -20.58
CA ALA A 58 21.50 16.30 -21.76
C ALA A 58 22.70 15.57 -22.40
N VAL A 59 23.30 14.67 -21.63
CA VAL A 59 24.67 14.18 -21.89
C VAL A 59 24.77 13.05 -22.92
N LEU A 60 23.67 12.33 -23.24
CA LEU A 60 23.68 11.14 -24.10
C LEU A 60 22.40 11.01 -24.98
N PRO A 61 22.55 10.60 -26.26
CA PRO A 61 21.47 10.06 -27.09
C PRO A 61 20.67 8.96 -26.38
N LEU A 62 19.38 8.85 -26.70
CA LEU A 62 18.49 7.82 -26.15
C LEU A 62 19.09 6.41 -26.36
N GLY A 63 19.26 5.66 -25.27
CA GLY A 63 19.81 4.31 -25.29
C GLY A 63 21.31 4.20 -25.49
N GLN A 64 22.07 5.30 -25.53
CA GLN A 64 23.53 5.22 -25.61
C GLN A 64 24.14 4.99 -24.22
N GLY A 65 24.81 3.85 -24.00
CA GLY A 65 25.49 3.58 -22.74
C GLY A 65 26.03 2.15 -22.61
N THR A 66 26.97 1.96 -21.67
CA THR A 66 27.50 0.63 -21.31
C THR A 66 26.50 -0.17 -20.48
N THR A 67 26.80 -1.43 -20.16
CA THR A 67 26.04 -2.19 -19.15
C THR A 67 25.96 -1.41 -17.83
N GLY A 68 24.78 -1.38 -17.20
CA GLY A 68 24.53 -0.66 -15.95
C GLY A 68 24.32 0.86 -16.08
N ALA A 69 24.44 1.43 -17.29
CA ALA A 69 24.36 2.87 -17.53
C ALA A 69 22.98 3.50 -17.21
N GLY A 70 21.90 2.70 -17.24
CA GLY A 70 20.56 3.10 -16.81
C GLY A 70 20.42 3.37 -15.30
N GLY A 71 21.47 3.08 -14.51
CA GLY A 71 21.44 3.23 -13.06
C GLY A 71 20.87 2.02 -12.33
N GLY A 72 20.85 0.85 -13.00
CA GLY A 72 20.29 -0.42 -12.51
C GLY A 72 20.52 -0.61 -11.02
N ALA A 73 19.50 -0.25 -10.25
CA ALA A 73 19.49 -0.46 -8.81
C ALA A 73 19.43 -1.99 -8.61
N PRO A 74 20.39 -2.62 -7.89
CA PRO A 74 20.13 -3.96 -7.37
C PRO A 74 18.84 -3.90 -6.53
N THR A 75 18.23 -5.06 -6.31
CA THR A 75 16.99 -5.28 -5.52
C THR A 75 16.96 -4.61 -4.13
N ASN A 76 18.04 -3.94 -3.68
CA ASN A 76 18.16 -3.21 -2.42
C ASN A 76 19.15 -2.00 -2.46
N GLY A 77 19.35 -1.24 -3.55
CA GLY A 77 20.34 -0.15 -3.50
C GLY A 77 20.37 0.90 -4.62
N SER A 78 21.04 2.02 -4.30
CA SER A 78 21.31 3.18 -5.16
C SER A 78 22.31 2.88 -6.28
N GLY A 79 22.10 3.46 -7.48
CA GLY A 79 23.10 3.47 -8.55
C GLY A 79 24.16 4.57 -8.38
N ALA A 80 25.22 4.55 -9.20
CA ALA A 80 26.32 5.51 -9.13
C ALA A 80 25.84 6.96 -9.38
N PRO A 81 26.30 7.97 -8.59
CA PRO A 81 25.75 9.32 -8.59
C PRO A 81 26.21 10.24 -9.76
N THR A 82 26.71 9.67 -10.86
CA THR A 82 27.07 10.44 -12.06
C THR A 82 26.27 9.97 -13.29
N PRO A 83 25.87 10.87 -14.21
CA PRO A 83 25.00 10.58 -15.36
C PRO A 83 25.70 9.78 -16.47
N ARG A 84 26.34 8.65 -16.13
CA ARG A 84 26.92 7.74 -17.12
C ARG A 84 25.82 6.86 -17.70
N GLY A 85 24.91 7.44 -18.50
CA GLY A 85 23.99 6.65 -19.32
C GLY A 85 22.59 7.17 -19.59
N ARG A 86 22.09 8.15 -18.84
CA ARG A 86 20.64 8.41 -18.78
C ARG A 86 20.31 9.89 -18.59
N ASN A 87 19.14 10.29 -19.07
CA ASN A 87 18.67 11.67 -18.99
C ASN A 87 17.80 11.94 -17.75
N LEU A 88 17.98 13.11 -17.11
CA LEU A 88 17.15 13.56 -15.98
C LEU A 88 15.69 13.73 -16.40
N THR A 89 14.79 13.72 -15.42
CA THR A 89 13.34 13.94 -15.66
C THR A 89 13.09 15.25 -16.42
N ARG A 90 13.75 16.35 -16.01
CA ARG A 90 13.64 17.66 -16.67
C ARG A 90 14.03 17.60 -18.15
N VAL A 91 15.12 16.90 -18.47
CA VAL A 91 15.65 16.79 -19.84
C VAL A 91 14.67 16.02 -20.73
N LEU A 92 14.09 14.93 -20.23
CA LEU A 92 13.03 14.22 -20.94
C LEU A 92 11.84 15.15 -21.18
N ASN A 93 11.28 15.77 -20.13
CA ASN A 93 10.12 16.65 -20.25
C ASN A 93 10.34 17.77 -21.27
N GLN A 94 11.53 18.37 -21.33
CA GLN A 94 11.86 19.41 -22.32
C GLN A 94 11.81 18.91 -23.77
N TYR A 95 12.25 17.67 -24.04
CA TYR A 95 12.14 17.09 -25.36
C TYR A 95 10.68 16.76 -25.72
N TRP A 96 9.92 16.20 -24.77
CA TRP A 96 8.49 15.94 -24.95
C TRP A 96 7.69 17.22 -25.22
N ASP A 97 7.97 18.30 -24.48
CA ASP A 97 7.35 19.61 -24.70
C ASP A 97 7.68 20.18 -26.09
N ALA A 98 8.88 19.92 -26.61
CA ALA A 98 9.25 20.30 -27.97
C ALA A 98 8.46 19.52 -29.03
N MET A 99 8.10 18.26 -28.77
CA MET A 99 7.23 17.47 -29.66
C MET A 99 5.78 17.96 -29.63
N VAL A 100 5.29 18.40 -28.46
CA VAL A 100 3.99 19.09 -28.35
C VAL A 100 4.00 20.34 -29.22
N GLU A 101 5.03 21.17 -29.10
CA GLU A 101 5.19 22.38 -29.91
C GLU A 101 5.29 22.08 -31.42
N ALA A 102 6.06 21.06 -31.81
CA ALA A 102 6.23 20.66 -33.22
C ALA A 102 4.93 20.18 -33.88
N THR A 103 3.97 19.67 -33.10
CA THR A 103 2.70 19.13 -33.59
C THR A 103 1.49 20.06 -33.34
N LYS A 104 1.68 21.22 -32.70
CA LYS A 104 0.57 22.08 -32.26
C LYS A 104 -0.35 22.56 -33.38
N ASN A 105 0.21 22.75 -34.58
CA ASN A 105 -0.47 23.26 -35.76
C ASN A 105 -0.92 22.15 -36.72
N ASN A 106 -0.73 20.88 -36.34
CA ASN A 106 -1.14 19.76 -37.16
C ASN A 106 -2.67 19.71 -37.24
N THR A 107 -3.19 19.45 -38.44
CA THR A 107 -4.62 19.48 -38.77
C THR A 107 -5.20 18.07 -38.90
N GLU A 108 -6.47 17.95 -39.29
CA GLU A 108 -7.20 16.68 -39.41
C GLU A 108 -6.39 15.56 -40.11
N GLY A 109 -6.39 14.37 -39.50
CA GLY A 109 -5.64 13.20 -39.95
C GLY A 109 -4.12 13.23 -39.71
N GLN A 110 -3.55 14.33 -39.20
CA GLN A 110 -2.13 14.42 -38.85
C GLN A 110 -1.89 14.05 -37.37
N PRO A 111 -0.71 13.48 -37.02
CA PRO A 111 -0.36 13.16 -35.65
C PRO A 111 -0.32 14.41 -34.76
N LYS A 112 -0.81 14.32 -33.53
CA LYS A 112 -0.76 15.41 -32.56
C LYS A 112 -0.35 14.87 -31.19
N LEU A 113 0.42 15.65 -30.44
CA LEU A 113 0.79 15.36 -29.06
C LEU A 113 0.29 16.49 -28.16
N ILE A 114 -0.36 16.16 -27.05
CA ILE A 114 -0.76 17.13 -26.02
C ILE A 114 -0.17 16.74 -24.66
N ARG A 115 0.22 17.74 -23.86
CA ARG A 115 0.65 17.56 -22.46
C ARG A 115 -0.53 17.71 -21.51
N LYS A 116 -0.60 16.86 -20.49
CA LYS A 116 -1.50 16.95 -19.34
C LYS A 116 -0.67 17.12 -18.07
N TYR A 117 -0.72 18.32 -17.49
CA TYR A 117 0.01 18.64 -16.27
C TYR A 117 -0.74 18.14 -15.04
N LEU A 118 -0.07 17.37 -14.18
CA LEU A 118 -0.65 16.78 -12.98
C LEU A 118 -0.28 17.54 -11.70
N GLY A 119 0.92 18.12 -11.66
CA GLY A 119 1.42 18.80 -10.48
C GLY A 119 2.93 18.62 -10.29
N LYS A 120 3.34 18.51 -9.03
CA LYS A 120 4.73 18.38 -8.60
C LYS A 120 4.92 17.14 -7.75
N SER A 121 6.08 16.50 -7.86
CA SER A 121 6.57 15.51 -6.90
C SER A 121 6.92 16.14 -5.55
N TYR A 122 7.26 15.32 -4.54
CA TYR A 122 7.65 15.82 -3.21
C TYR A 122 8.81 16.81 -3.24
N LEU A 123 9.78 16.60 -4.13
CA LEU A 123 10.94 17.48 -4.29
C LEU A 123 10.80 18.44 -5.49
N GLY A 124 9.57 18.69 -5.96
CA GLY A 124 9.25 19.80 -6.84
C GLY A 124 9.45 19.56 -8.34
N ARG A 125 9.55 18.31 -8.79
CA ARG A 125 9.70 17.97 -10.22
C ARG A 125 8.35 17.97 -10.91
N ASP A 126 8.30 18.48 -12.14
CA ASP A 126 7.09 18.46 -12.95
C ASP A 126 6.61 17.04 -13.20
N PHE A 127 5.34 16.81 -12.89
CA PHE A 127 4.67 15.54 -13.11
C PHE A 127 3.59 15.73 -14.18
N SER A 128 3.68 14.95 -15.26
CA SER A 128 2.81 15.08 -16.44
C SER A 128 2.71 13.75 -17.16
N PHE A 129 1.62 13.58 -17.91
CA PHE A 129 1.52 12.58 -18.97
C PHE A 129 1.22 13.28 -20.29
N TYR A 130 1.37 12.56 -21.40
CA TYR A 130 1.18 13.07 -22.75
C TYR A 130 0.25 12.15 -23.52
N VAL A 131 -0.53 12.69 -24.46
CA VAL A 131 -1.45 11.90 -25.29
C VAL A 131 -1.11 12.11 -26.76
N ALA A 132 -0.84 11.01 -27.46
CA ALA A 132 -0.58 10.98 -28.90
C ALA A 132 -1.79 10.38 -29.63
N GLY A 133 -2.27 11.05 -30.67
CA GLY A 133 -3.41 10.61 -31.49
C GLY A 133 -3.50 11.44 -32.76
N THR A 134 -4.60 11.35 -33.51
CA THR A 134 -4.84 12.31 -34.59
C THR A 134 -5.25 13.68 -34.02
N ALA A 135 -5.05 14.75 -34.78
CA ALA A 135 -5.51 16.08 -34.36
C ALA A 135 -7.04 16.14 -34.13
N ALA A 136 -7.82 15.29 -34.82
CA ALA A 136 -9.26 15.19 -34.66
C ALA A 136 -9.63 14.46 -33.36
N ASN A 137 -9.06 13.29 -33.10
CA ASN A 137 -9.30 12.55 -31.85
C ASN A 137 -8.97 13.42 -30.63
N LEU A 138 -7.79 14.06 -30.63
CA LEU A 138 -7.37 14.89 -29.50
C LEU A 138 -8.17 16.19 -29.37
N ALA A 139 -8.89 16.63 -30.41
CA ALA A 139 -9.84 17.73 -30.32
C ALA A 139 -11.16 17.30 -29.68
N ASP A 140 -11.59 16.04 -29.86
CA ASP A 140 -12.79 15.47 -29.23
C ASP A 140 -12.54 14.98 -27.80
N LEU A 141 -11.33 14.50 -27.50
CA LEU A 141 -10.95 13.76 -26.28
C LEU A 141 -11.61 14.24 -24.98
N ASP A 142 -11.55 15.54 -24.68
CA ASP A 142 -12.03 16.14 -23.42
C ASP A 142 -13.28 17.03 -23.58
N THR A 143 -13.91 17.02 -24.76
CA THR A 143 -15.14 17.80 -24.96
C THR A 143 -16.33 17.14 -24.24
N PRO A 144 -17.38 17.90 -23.89
CA PRO A 144 -18.61 17.32 -23.36
C PRO A 144 -19.20 16.30 -24.33
N GLY A 145 -19.37 15.06 -23.89
CA GLY A 145 -19.78 13.92 -24.73
C GLY A 145 -18.70 13.34 -25.65
N GLY A 146 -17.47 13.85 -25.56
CA GLY A 146 -16.31 13.35 -26.29
C GLY A 146 -15.79 12.03 -25.75
N ASP A 147 -14.74 11.50 -26.37
CA ASP A 147 -14.24 10.14 -26.13
C ASP A 147 -13.96 9.81 -24.65
N ALA A 148 -13.37 10.72 -23.87
CA ALA A 148 -13.07 10.45 -22.46
C ALA A 148 -14.32 10.34 -21.58
N GLU A 149 -15.33 11.19 -21.82
CA GLU A 149 -16.60 11.09 -21.10
C GLU A 149 -17.37 9.84 -21.54
N PHE A 150 -17.37 9.54 -22.83
CA PHE A 150 -18.03 8.35 -23.38
C PHE A 150 -17.48 7.05 -22.79
N TRP A 151 -16.17 6.81 -22.90
CA TRP A 151 -15.57 5.56 -22.39
C TRP A 151 -15.65 5.44 -20.87
N ARG A 152 -15.54 6.56 -20.13
CA ARG A 152 -15.79 6.58 -18.69
C ARG A 152 -17.25 6.22 -18.36
N GLY A 153 -18.21 6.69 -19.16
CA GLY A 153 -19.63 6.36 -19.01
C GLY A 153 -19.93 4.89 -19.27
N VAL A 154 -19.31 4.28 -20.30
CA VAL A 154 -19.40 2.82 -20.52
C VAL A 154 -18.88 2.06 -19.32
N ARG A 155 -17.67 2.40 -18.85
CA ARG A 155 -17.06 1.77 -17.67
C ARG A 155 -17.91 1.92 -16.41
N ALA A 156 -18.51 3.09 -16.20
CA ALA A 156 -19.34 3.36 -15.02
C ALA A 156 -20.70 2.62 -15.06
N GLY A 157 -21.07 2.04 -16.21
CA GLY A 157 -22.38 1.46 -16.47
C GLY A 157 -23.46 2.50 -16.79
N ASP A 158 -23.08 3.74 -17.10
CA ASP A 158 -24.00 4.82 -17.47
C ASP A 158 -24.39 4.78 -18.95
N ILE A 159 -23.53 4.21 -19.80
CA ILE A 159 -23.80 3.99 -21.22
C ILE A 159 -24.11 2.50 -21.43
N PRO A 160 -25.24 2.15 -22.09
CA PRO A 160 -25.59 0.77 -22.37
C PRO A 160 -24.53 0.02 -23.18
N THR A 161 -24.35 -1.26 -22.89
CA THR A 161 -23.37 -2.13 -23.55
C THR A 161 -23.52 -2.14 -25.07
N GLU A 162 -24.75 -2.15 -25.59
CA GLU A 162 -25.02 -2.17 -27.04
C GLU A 162 -24.51 -0.90 -27.72
N VAL A 163 -24.71 0.26 -27.10
CA VAL A 163 -24.24 1.57 -27.60
C VAL A 163 -22.72 1.62 -27.57
N GLY A 164 -22.08 1.12 -26.51
CA GLY A 164 -20.62 1.05 -26.45
C GLY A 164 -20.00 0.13 -27.50
N VAL A 165 -20.64 -1.02 -27.79
CA VAL A 165 -20.17 -1.97 -28.81
C VAL A 165 -20.30 -1.38 -30.22
N GLU A 166 -21.37 -0.65 -30.52
CA GLU A 166 -21.52 0.08 -31.79
C GLU A 166 -20.42 1.14 -31.94
N ALA A 167 -20.18 1.94 -30.90
CA ALA A 167 -19.15 2.97 -30.90
C ALA A 167 -17.71 2.41 -31.05
N ALA A 168 -17.50 1.11 -30.80
CA ALA A 168 -16.19 0.48 -30.96
C ALA A 168 -15.67 0.49 -32.40
N GLY A 169 -16.53 0.66 -33.41
CA GLY A 169 -16.14 0.84 -34.82
C GLY A 169 -15.71 2.27 -35.17
N GLU A 170 -16.19 3.26 -34.42
CA GLU A 170 -16.16 4.68 -34.79
C GLU A 170 -15.18 5.51 -33.97
N ARG A 171 -15.10 5.27 -32.66
CA ARG A 171 -14.30 6.06 -31.70
C ARG A 171 -12.93 5.45 -31.44
N PRO A 172 -11.85 6.22 -31.26
CA PRO A 172 -10.56 5.65 -30.88
C PRO A 172 -10.62 4.92 -29.54
N ALA A 173 -9.80 3.87 -29.38
CA ALA A 173 -9.60 3.25 -28.07
C ALA A 173 -8.44 3.92 -27.33
N PHE A 174 -8.43 3.87 -26.01
CA PHE A 174 -7.31 4.39 -25.21
C PHE A 174 -6.31 3.29 -24.87
N ALA A 175 -5.03 3.68 -24.78
CA ALA A 175 -3.92 2.79 -24.48
C ALA A 175 -2.90 3.49 -23.59
N TRP A 176 -2.46 2.87 -22.50
CA TRP A 176 -1.49 3.46 -21.58
C TRP A 176 -0.12 2.79 -21.66
N VAL A 177 0.92 3.61 -21.73
CA VAL A 177 2.32 3.18 -21.65
C VAL A 177 3.05 4.05 -20.63
N THR A 178 3.46 3.43 -19.54
CA THR A 178 4.14 4.12 -18.43
C THR A 178 5.48 3.45 -18.13
N ALA A 179 6.41 4.20 -17.54
CA ALA A 179 7.72 3.67 -17.20
C ALA A 179 8.33 4.32 -15.95
N THR A 180 9.38 3.66 -15.47
CA THR A 180 10.22 4.15 -14.38
C THR A 180 9.38 4.50 -13.13
N PRO A 181 8.50 3.60 -12.64
CA PRO A 181 7.97 3.71 -11.27
C PRO A 181 9.08 3.50 -10.25
N HIS A 182 10.11 2.76 -10.63
CA HIS A 182 11.38 2.74 -9.92
C HIS A 182 12.36 3.68 -10.60
N GLY A 183 12.80 4.72 -9.89
CA GLY A 183 13.65 5.77 -10.49
C GLY A 183 15.01 5.29 -11.00
N GLY A 184 15.55 4.21 -10.45
CA GLY A 184 16.77 3.55 -10.91
C GLY A 184 16.63 2.82 -12.27
N GLU A 185 15.42 2.70 -12.81
CA GLU A 185 15.09 1.86 -13.96
C GLU A 185 14.82 2.74 -15.19
N ALA A 186 15.88 3.37 -15.70
CA ALA A 186 15.77 4.45 -16.69
C ALA A 186 15.42 4.00 -18.11
N ALA A 187 15.64 2.73 -18.47
CA ALA A 187 15.50 2.24 -19.85
C ALA A 187 14.06 2.38 -20.38
N GLY A 188 13.05 2.11 -19.54
CA GLY A 188 11.64 2.23 -19.93
C GLY A 188 11.28 3.63 -20.41
N ALA A 189 11.71 4.68 -19.67
CA ALA A 189 11.43 6.07 -20.03
C ALA A 189 12.03 6.48 -21.39
N GLU A 190 13.25 6.03 -21.67
CA GLU A 190 13.92 6.31 -22.94
C GLU A 190 13.27 5.55 -24.11
N SER A 191 12.81 4.33 -23.85
CA SER A 191 12.08 3.49 -24.82
C SER A 191 10.74 4.11 -25.18
N ILE A 192 10.00 4.59 -24.18
CA ILE A 192 8.75 5.33 -24.37
C ILE A 192 8.99 6.62 -25.16
N THR A 193 10.10 7.32 -24.89
CA THR A 193 10.47 8.53 -25.65
C THR A 193 10.74 8.19 -27.13
N ARG A 194 11.36 7.05 -27.42
CA ARG A 194 11.50 6.56 -28.80
C ARG A 194 10.14 6.19 -29.41
N SER A 195 9.30 5.46 -28.68
CA SER A 195 7.96 5.06 -29.14
C SER A 195 7.09 6.26 -29.52
N MET A 196 7.10 7.33 -28.70
CA MET A 196 6.42 8.58 -29.01
C MET A 196 6.95 9.23 -30.29
N TYR A 197 8.28 9.33 -30.46
CA TYR A 197 8.85 9.90 -31.69
C TYR A 197 8.40 9.13 -32.93
N GLU A 198 8.42 7.80 -32.88
CA GLU A 198 8.00 6.94 -33.99
C GLU A 198 6.53 7.15 -34.36
N LEU A 199 5.64 7.25 -33.36
CA LEU A 199 4.22 7.53 -33.59
C LEU A 199 3.99 8.90 -34.24
N LEU A 200 4.76 9.93 -33.88
CA LEU A 200 4.57 11.28 -34.42
C LEU A 200 5.26 11.50 -35.77
N ALA A 201 6.40 10.87 -36.00
CA ALA A 201 7.22 11.13 -37.17
C ALA A 201 6.90 10.21 -38.35
N ARG A 202 6.48 8.96 -38.13
CA ARG A 202 6.26 8.02 -39.24
C ARG A 202 5.03 8.39 -40.09
N THR A 203 5.17 8.27 -41.41
CA THR A 203 4.13 8.64 -42.39
C THR A 203 3.52 7.46 -43.14
N ASP A 204 3.92 6.23 -42.80
CA ASP A 204 3.42 5.01 -43.44
C ASP A 204 2.01 4.61 -43.00
N CYS A 205 1.37 3.74 -43.80
CA CYS A 205 0.01 3.28 -43.56
C CYS A 205 -0.17 2.55 -42.21
N GLU A 206 0.83 1.82 -41.73
CA GLU A 206 0.73 1.12 -40.43
C GLU A 206 0.68 2.15 -39.30
N ASN A 207 1.55 3.17 -39.32
CA ASN A 207 1.51 4.21 -38.30
C ASN A 207 0.21 5.03 -38.34
N LYS A 208 -0.29 5.33 -39.54
CA LYS A 208 -1.57 6.00 -39.70
C LYS A 208 -2.71 5.18 -39.09
N LYS A 209 -2.73 3.88 -39.33
CA LYS A 209 -3.72 2.96 -38.73
C LYS A 209 -3.66 2.95 -37.21
N ARG A 210 -2.47 3.03 -36.61
CA ARG A 210 -2.30 3.12 -35.15
C ARG A 210 -2.98 4.39 -34.61
N LEU A 211 -2.71 5.55 -35.20
CA LEU A 211 -3.24 6.84 -34.73
C LEU A 211 -4.75 6.98 -34.95
N GLU A 212 -5.31 6.42 -36.03
CA GLU A 212 -6.77 6.39 -36.25
C GLU A 212 -7.47 5.40 -35.31
N SER A 213 -6.77 4.34 -34.87
CA SER A 213 -7.33 3.33 -33.96
C SER A 213 -7.27 3.73 -32.50
N LEU A 214 -6.18 4.40 -32.09
CA LEU A 214 -5.79 4.55 -30.70
C LEU A 214 -5.36 5.97 -30.37
N ASP A 215 -5.78 6.45 -29.20
CA ASP A 215 -5.08 7.52 -28.49
C ASP A 215 -4.18 6.89 -27.42
N VAL A 216 -2.87 7.14 -27.55
CA VAL A 216 -1.85 6.53 -26.70
C VAL A 216 -1.36 7.52 -25.65
N PHE A 217 -1.57 7.15 -24.38
CA PHE A 217 -1.22 7.90 -23.19
C PHE A 217 0.16 7.47 -22.70
N TYR A 218 1.11 8.39 -22.69
CA TYR A 218 2.48 8.16 -22.28
C TYR A 218 2.82 8.87 -20.98
N GLN A 219 3.38 8.13 -20.04
CA GLN A 219 4.00 8.68 -18.84
C GLN A 219 5.45 8.18 -18.74
N PRO A 220 6.44 8.96 -19.21
CA PRO A 220 7.82 8.48 -19.30
C PRO A 220 8.44 8.22 -17.93
N VAL A 221 8.05 8.97 -16.89
CA VAL A 221 8.64 8.86 -15.55
C VAL A 221 7.54 8.92 -14.49
N ARG A 222 7.19 7.77 -13.91
CA ARG A 222 6.24 7.69 -12.78
C ARG A 222 6.88 8.12 -11.44
N ASN A 223 8.19 7.96 -11.28
CA ASN A 223 8.94 8.36 -10.09
C ASN A 223 10.06 9.37 -10.42
N PRO A 224 9.74 10.67 -10.57
CA PRO A 224 10.72 11.67 -11.00
C PRO A 224 11.78 11.96 -9.94
N ASP A 225 11.42 11.95 -8.65
CA ASP A 225 12.36 12.19 -7.55
C ASP A 225 13.38 11.07 -7.44
N GLY A 226 12.92 9.81 -7.45
CA GLY A 226 13.79 8.65 -7.47
C GLY A 226 14.61 8.59 -8.75
N ARG A 227 14.05 8.98 -9.90
CA ARG A 227 14.78 9.00 -11.17
C ARG A 227 16.00 9.89 -11.07
N ASP A 228 15.81 11.14 -10.69
CA ASP A 228 16.91 12.10 -10.61
C ASP A 228 17.91 11.73 -9.49
N ALA A 229 17.44 11.06 -8.42
CA ALA A 229 18.29 10.59 -7.33
C ALA A 229 18.95 9.21 -7.55
N VAL A 230 18.67 8.52 -8.67
CA VAL A 230 19.14 7.15 -8.95
C VAL A 230 18.66 6.15 -7.88
N GLN A 231 17.43 6.32 -7.41
CA GLN A 231 16.81 5.50 -6.36
C GLN A 231 15.61 4.75 -6.92
N ARG A 232 15.43 3.51 -6.45
CA ARG A 232 14.21 2.74 -6.74
C ARG A 232 12.97 3.45 -6.19
N THR A 233 13.05 4.02 -5.00
CA THR A 233 11.91 4.47 -4.22
C THR A 233 11.56 5.94 -4.44
N SER A 234 10.43 6.39 -3.89
CA SER A 234 10.06 7.80 -3.76
C SER A 234 11.03 8.55 -2.85
N ALA A 235 10.91 9.89 -2.80
CA ALA A 235 11.76 10.71 -1.94
C ALA A 235 11.67 10.36 -0.43
N PHE A 236 10.57 9.74 0.02
CA PHE A 236 10.40 9.22 1.38
C PHE A 236 10.77 7.73 1.54
N ALA A 237 11.43 7.14 0.54
CA ALA A 237 11.84 5.74 0.48
C ALA A 237 10.70 4.70 0.37
N PHE A 238 9.53 5.09 -0.15
CA PHE A 238 8.47 4.12 -0.48
C PHE A 238 8.61 3.55 -1.89
N ASP A 239 8.27 2.29 -2.08
CA ASP A 239 8.19 1.69 -3.41
C ASP A 239 6.89 2.15 -4.11
N HIS A 240 7.01 2.91 -5.21
CA HIS A 240 5.85 3.39 -5.96
C HIS A 240 4.99 2.26 -6.53
N ASN A 241 5.59 1.10 -6.84
CA ASN A 241 4.88 -0.06 -7.36
C ASN A 241 4.26 -0.92 -6.24
N ARG A 242 4.11 -0.36 -5.02
CA ARG A 242 3.32 -0.90 -3.90
C ARG A 242 2.28 0.10 -3.37
N ASP A 243 2.25 1.28 -3.99
CA ASP A 243 1.48 2.42 -3.56
C ASP A 243 0.37 2.76 -4.56
N PHE A 244 0.35 2.12 -5.74
CA PHE A 244 -0.52 2.56 -6.83
C PHE A 244 -2.00 2.44 -6.49
N GLY A 245 -2.37 1.38 -5.76
CA GLY A 245 -3.72 1.20 -5.23
C GLY A 245 -3.98 1.99 -3.95
N THR A 246 -3.05 2.01 -2.98
CA THR A 246 -3.29 2.62 -1.66
C THR A 246 -3.12 4.15 -1.63
N GLN A 247 -2.38 4.69 -2.60
CA GLN A 247 -2.18 6.12 -2.84
C GLN A 247 -1.68 6.91 -1.63
N ASN A 248 -0.58 6.49 -0.99
CA ASN A 248 0.07 7.29 0.06
C ASN A 248 1.09 8.29 -0.50
N GLN A 249 1.67 8.03 -1.69
CA GLN A 249 2.59 8.96 -2.36
C GLN A 249 1.86 9.95 -3.25
N ILE A 250 2.38 11.18 -3.37
CA ILE A 250 1.70 12.25 -4.12
C ILE A 250 1.65 11.94 -5.61
N GLU A 251 2.69 11.31 -6.14
CA GLU A 251 2.81 10.92 -7.55
C GLU A 251 1.66 9.99 -7.97
N ASN A 252 1.39 8.93 -7.20
CA ASN A 252 0.27 8.02 -7.48
C ASN A 252 -1.10 8.65 -7.21
N LYS A 253 -1.24 9.48 -6.16
CA LYS A 253 -2.47 10.24 -5.88
C LYS A 253 -2.87 11.13 -7.06
N LEU A 254 -1.90 11.74 -7.73
CA LEU A 254 -2.13 12.59 -8.89
C LEU A 254 -2.48 11.80 -10.16
N MET A 255 -2.04 10.54 -10.27
CA MET A 255 -2.18 9.73 -11.48
C MET A 255 -3.53 8.99 -11.57
N LEU A 256 -3.99 8.39 -10.47
CA LEU A 256 -5.14 7.48 -10.53
C LEU A 256 -6.46 8.14 -11.02
N PRO A 257 -6.78 9.40 -10.66
CA PRO A 257 -7.97 10.07 -11.19
C PRO A 257 -7.96 10.20 -12.73
N GLU A 258 -6.77 10.31 -13.32
CA GLU A 258 -6.61 10.43 -14.77
C GLU A 258 -6.76 9.07 -15.47
N ILE A 259 -6.24 8.01 -14.86
CA ILE A 259 -6.48 6.62 -15.32
C ILE A 259 -7.98 6.28 -15.28
N ASN A 260 -8.67 6.75 -14.25
CA ASN A 260 -10.12 6.66 -14.14
C ASN A 260 -10.85 7.50 -15.21
N LYS A 261 -10.29 8.66 -15.58
CA LYS A 261 -10.85 9.55 -16.60
C LYS A 261 -10.69 9.00 -18.02
N TYR A 262 -9.57 8.32 -18.30
CA TYR A 262 -9.22 7.79 -19.62
C TYR A 262 -8.99 6.26 -19.54
N PRO A 263 -10.06 5.45 -19.43
CA PRO A 263 -9.88 4.01 -19.26
C PRO A 263 -9.38 3.35 -20.56
N GLY A 264 -8.25 2.65 -20.49
CA GLY A 264 -7.58 2.04 -21.65
C GLY A 264 -7.79 0.53 -21.80
N LEU A 265 -7.60 0.02 -23.02
CA LEU A 265 -7.62 -1.41 -23.34
C LEU A 265 -6.43 -2.17 -22.74
N PHE A 266 -5.29 -1.50 -22.63
CA PHE A 266 -4.10 -2.04 -21.99
C PHE A 266 -3.36 -0.95 -21.20
N PHE A 267 -2.56 -1.40 -20.23
CA PHE A 267 -1.65 -0.56 -19.47
C PHE A 267 -0.30 -1.25 -19.34
N ILE A 268 0.75 -0.64 -19.87
CA ILE A 268 2.14 -1.10 -19.69
C ILE A 268 2.76 -0.35 -18.53
N ASP A 269 3.32 -1.08 -17.57
CA ASP A 269 4.24 -0.57 -16.55
C ASP A 269 5.65 -1.12 -16.82
N ALA A 270 6.51 -0.27 -17.39
CA ALA A 270 7.84 -0.68 -17.81
C ALA A 270 8.88 -0.50 -16.70
N HIS A 271 9.52 -1.63 -16.37
CA HIS A 271 10.46 -1.86 -15.27
C HIS A 271 11.79 -2.46 -15.75
N GLN A 272 12.74 -2.55 -14.82
CA GLN A 272 13.97 -3.30 -15.01
C GLN A 272 14.26 -4.29 -13.88
N GLN A 273 14.84 -5.43 -14.27
CA GLN A 273 15.25 -6.52 -13.38
C GLN A 273 16.73 -6.86 -13.56
N SER A 274 17.17 -8.00 -13.00
CA SER A 274 18.56 -8.45 -13.05
C SER A 274 19.01 -8.92 -14.44
N SER A 275 18.24 -9.79 -15.10
CA SER A 275 18.61 -10.40 -16.40
C SER A 275 17.40 -10.82 -17.23
N GLY A 276 17.56 -10.93 -18.54
CA GLY A 276 16.51 -11.38 -19.46
C GLY A 276 15.48 -10.29 -19.79
N TYR A 277 14.32 -10.71 -20.26
CA TYR A 277 13.12 -9.87 -20.39
C TYR A 277 11.95 -10.66 -19.83
N PHE A 278 11.08 -10.06 -19.02
CA PHE A 278 9.79 -10.65 -18.69
C PHE A 278 8.67 -9.78 -19.24
N PHE A 279 7.70 -10.45 -19.84
CA PHE A 279 6.40 -9.90 -20.18
C PHE A 279 5.36 -10.97 -19.81
N PRO A 280 4.12 -10.58 -19.47
CA PRO A 280 3.09 -11.54 -19.14
C PRO A 280 2.68 -12.35 -20.38
N PRO A 281 2.21 -13.60 -20.18
CA PRO A 281 1.38 -14.02 -19.05
C PRO A 281 2.10 -14.14 -17.69
N ASN A 282 1.40 -13.70 -16.64
CA ASN A 282 1.83 -13.76 -15.24
C ASN A 282 1.82 -15.21 -14.71
N GLU A 283 2.47 -15.42 -13.57
CA GLU A 283 2.28 -16.63 -12.75
C GLU A 283 1.04 -16.50 -11.86
N ASP A 284 0.52 -17.62 -11.36
CA ASP A 284 -0.52 -17.61 -10.33
C ASP A 284 0.07 -17.21 -8.96
N PRO A 285 -0.70 -16.54 -8.08
CA PRO A 285 -2.14 -16.28 -8.20
C PRO A 285 -2.51 -15.01 -8.98
N VAL A 286 -3.71 -14.99 -9.57
CA VAL A 286 -4.38 -13.76 -10.04
C VAL A 286 -5.56 -13.42 -9.14
N HIS A 287 -5.86 -12.14 -8.95
CA HIS A 287 -7.03 -11.76 -8.15
C HIS A 287 -8.31 -12.21 -8.86
N HIS A 288 -9.22 -12.86 -8.15
CA HIS A 288 -10.44 -13.45 -8.74
C HIS A 288 -11.35 -12.42 -9.43
N GLU A 289 -11.26 -11.15 -9.03
CA GLU A 289 -12.00 -10.02 -9.64
C GLU A 289 -11.33 -9.39 -10.86
N ILE A 290 -10.19 -9.88 -11.34
CA ILE A 290 -9.65 -9.43 -12.63
C ILE A 290 -10.50 -10.03 -13.74
N SER A 291 -11.02 -9.18 -14.63
CA SER A 291 -11.98 -9.61 -15.64
C SER A 291 -11.39 -10.64 -16.62
N ASN A 292 -12.27 -11.47 -17.19
CA ASN A 292 -11.88 -12.41 -18.23
C ASN A 292 -11.27 -11.71 -19.44
N PHE A 293 -11.79 -10.54 -19.84
CA PHE A 293 -11.21 -9.75 -20.92
C PHE A 293 -9.73 -9.43 -20.67
N SER A 294 -9.39 -8.90 -19.48
CA SER A 294 -8.02 -8.53 -19.13
C SER A 294 -7.08 -9.73 -19.22
N LEU A 295 -7.46 -10.84 -18.59
CA LEU A 295 -6.66 -12.08 -18.59
C LEU A 295 -6.52 -12.66 -20.00
N ASP A 296 -7.62 -12.76 -20.74
CA ASP A 296 -7.62 -13.38 -22.07
C ASP A 296 -6.87 -12.53 -23.09
N PHE A 297 -6.90 -11.19 -22.98
CA PHE A 297 -6.14 -10.34 -23.89
C PHE A 297 -4.63 -10.47 -23.64
N ILE A 298 -4.20 -10.52 -22.38
CA ILE A 298 -2.81 -10.82 -22.00
C ILE A 298 -2.41 -12.20 -22.54
N GLN A 299 -3.22 -13.22 -22.25
CA GLN A 299 -2.92 -14.63 -22.48
C GLN A 299 -2.93 -15.03 -23.96
N ASN A 300 -3.90 -14.53 -24.71
CA ASN A 300 -4.19 -15.00 -26.07
C ASN A 300 -3.85 -13.96 -27.14
N GLY A 301 -3.71 -12.68 -26.77
CA GLY A 301 -3.35 -11.60 -27.68
C GLY A 301 -1.88 -11.19 -27.54
N ILE A 302 -1.56 -10.50 -26.44
CA ILE A 302 -0.30 -9.80 -26.26
C ILE A 302 0.87 -10.77 -26.04
N GLY A 303 0.73 -11.72 -25.12
CA GLY A 303 1.76 -12.72 -24.81
C GLY A 303 2.30 -13.44 -26.06
N PRO A 304 1.44 -14.10 -26.87
CA PRO A 304 1.86 -14.76 -28.10
C PRO A 304 2.48 -13.82 -29.14
N ALA A 305 2.02 -12.57 -29.24
CA ALA A 305 2.61 -11.59 -30.15
C ALA A 305 4.03 -11.22 -29.73
N LEU A 306 4.25 -10.97 -28.44
CA LEU A 306 5.57 -10.70 -27.89
C LEU A 306 6.52 -11.89 -28.01
N GLN A 307 6.04 -13.11 -27.77
CA GLN A 307 6.83 -14.33 -27.97
C GLN A 307 7.35 -14.42 -29.41
N ARG A 308 6.50 -14.17 -30.42
CA ARG A 308 6.91 -14.13 -31.82
C ARG A 308 7.97 -13.04 -32.07
N ALA A 309 7.69 -11.82 -31.64
CA ALA A 309 8.61 -10.69 -31.83
C ALA A 309 10.00 -10.93 -31.20
N PHE A 310 10.05 -11.51 -29.99
CA PHE A 310 11.33 -11.79 -29.31
C PHE A 310 12.05 -13.01 -29.92
N ASN A 311 11.32 -14.04 -30.35
CA ASN A 311 11.89 -15.19 -31.06
C ASN A 311 12.56 -14.75 -32.36
N ASP A 312 11.94 -13.84 -33.12
CA ASP A 312 12.49 -13.30 -34.37
C ASP A 312 13.80 -12.53 -34.17
N GLN A 313 13.98 -11.92 -33.00
CA GLN A 313 15.20 -11.21 -32.60
C GLN A 313 16.22 -12.12 -31.89
N SER A 314 15.91 -13.41 -31.69
CA SER A 314 16.69 -14.33 -30.84
C SER A 314 16.95 -13.78 -29.43
N ALA A 315 16.01 -13.00 -28.89
CA ALA A 315 16.12 -12.39 -27.57
C ALA A 315 15.65 -13.35 -26.46
N GLN A 316 16.31 -13.32 -25.31
CA GLN A 316 15.91 -14.13 -24.15
C GLN A 316 14.73 -13.46 -23.42
N TYR A 317 13.65 -14.22 -23.21
CA TYR A 317 12.52 -13.81 -22.40
C TYR A 317 12.01 -14.91 -21.47
N GLN A 318 11.12 -14.52 -20.56
CA GLN A 318 10.44 -15.38 -19.58
C GLN A 318 8.96 -15.00 -19.52
N ASN A 319 8.10 -15.99 -19.37
CA ASN A 319 6.67 -15.90 -19.07
C ASN A 319 6.36 -16.89 -17.94
N TYR A 320 5.22 -16.74 -17.23
CA TYR A 320 4.84 -17.60 -16.10
C TYR A 320 6.02 -17.80 -15.13
N ASN A 321 6.66 -16.68 -14.77
CA ASN A 321 7.70 -16.63 -13.77
C ASN A 321 7.12 -15.96 -12.52
N SER A 322 7.86 -15.92 -11.41
CA SER A 322 7.46 -15.46 -10.07
C SER A 322 6.56 -14.20 -9.92
N TYR A 323 6.35 -13.37 -10.95
CA TYR A 323 5.47 -12.21 -10.90
C TYR A 323 3.99 -12.64 -11.00
N ASP A 324 3.28 -12.50 -9.88
CA ASP A 324 1.83 -12.74 -9.78
C ASP A 324 1.00 -11.52 -10.23
N MET A 325 -0.33 -11.65 -10.22
CA MET A 325 -1.27 -10.57 -10.51
C MET A 325 -2.38 -10.51 -9.45
N PHE A 326 -2.01 -10.66 -8.17
CA PHE A 326 -2.99 -10.91 -7.10
C PHE A 326 -3.39 -9.67 -6.29
N THR A 327 -2.45 -8.88 -5.79
CA THR A 327 -2.80 -7.80 -4.86
C THR A 327 -3.18 -6.51 -5.61
N PRO A 328 -4.21 -5.74 -5.20
CA PRO A 328 -4.61 -4.48 -5.83
C PRO A 328 -3.66 -3.32 -5.46
N GLU A 329 -2.36 -3.46 -5.77
CA GLU A 329 -1.31 -2.50 -5.43
C GLU A 329 -0.37 -2.14 -6.58
N TYR A 330 -0.24 -3.04 -7.56
CA TYR A 330 0.79 -2.99 -8.59
C TYR A 330 0.32 -2.22 -9.83
N GLY A 331 1.29 -1.78 -10.63
CA GLY A 331 1.09 -1.10 -11.91
C GLY A 331 0.44 -1.96 -12.99
N ASP A 332 0.26 -3.26 -12.78
CA ASP A 332 -0.53 -4.14 -13.64
C ASP A 332 -1.91 -4.46 -13.05
N THR A 333 -1.99 -4.81 -11.76
CA THR A 333 -3.24 -5.21 -11.10
C THR A 333 -4.23 -4.06 -10.97
N VAL A 334 -3.77 -2.87 -10.54
CA VAL A 334 -4.66 -1.71 -10.30
C VAL A 334 -5.31 -1.21 -11.60
N PRO A 335 -4.56 -1.00 -12.71
CA PRO A 335 -5.14 -0.73 -14.02
C PRO A 335 -6.15 -1.78 -14.50
N SER A 336 -5.88 -3.06 -14.23
CA SER A 336 -6.78 -4.14 -14.63
C SER A 336 -8.11 -4.09 -13.88
N LEU A 337 -8.10 -3.67 -12.61
CA LEU A 337 -9.31 -3.54 -11.79
C LEU A 337 -10.07 -2.23 -12.04
N ILE A 338 -9.36 -1.11 -12.27
CA ILE A 338 -9.99 0.22 -12.39
C ILE A 338 -10.39 0.54 -13.83
N MET A 339 -9.60 0.12 -14.82
CA MET A 339 -9.88 0.36 -16.25
C MET A 339 -10.34 -0.88 -16.98
N GLY A 340 -10.40 -2.06 -16.35
CA GLY A 340 -10.65 -3.32 -17.08
C GLY A 340 -9.60 -3.56 -18.16
N ALA A 341 -8.40 -3.01 -17.99
CA ALA A 341 -7.33 -3.06 -18.97
C ALA A 341 -6.62 -4.42 -18.92
N ALA A 342 -5.97 -4.83 -20.01
CA ALA A 342 -4.83 -5.72 -19.91
C ALA A 342 -3.66 -4.97 -19.23
N GLY A 343 -3.58 -5.01 -17.91
CA GLY A 343 -2.47 -4.42 -17.16
C GLY A 343 -1.26 -5.35 -17.14
N MET A 344 -0.07 -4.83 -17.44
CA MET A 344 1.12 -5.64 -17.70
C MET A 344 2.39 -5.01 -17.16
N THR A 345 3.15 -5.78 -16.39
CA THR A 345 4.51 -5.45 -15.98
C THR A 345 5.50 -5.96 -17.03
N TYR A 346 6.32 -5.06 -17.59
CA TYR A 346 7.43 -5.43 -18.49
C TYR A 346 8.77 -5.23 -17.79
N GLU A 347 9.56 -6.29 -17.66
CA GLU A 347 10.76 -6.31 -16.81
C GLU A 347 12.04 -6.56 -17.63
N LYS A 348 12.87 -5.52 -17.78
CA LYS A 348 14.12 -5.62 -18.57
C LYS A 348 15.37 -5.82 -17.73
N GLY A 349 16.14 -6.87 -18.01
CA GLY A 349 17.42 -7.15 -17.38
C GLY A 349 18.47 -6.05 -17.59
N ASN A 350 19.04 -5.53 -16.50
CA ASN A 350 20.04 -4.48 -16.51
C ASN A 350 21.49 -4.97 -16.80
N SER A 351 21.70 -6.28 -16.91
CA SER A 351 22.99 -6.92 -17.23
C SER A 351 23.42 -6.78 -18.69
N GLU A 352 22.52 -6.40 -19.58
CA GLU A 352 22.83 -6.19 -21.00
C GLU A 352 23.30 -4.76 -21.29
N VAL A 353 23.85 -4.51 -22.48
CA VAL A 353 24.22 -3.16 -22.91
C VAL A 353 22.97 -2.26 -22.95
N TYR A 354 23.10 -1.00 -22.56
CA TYR A 354 21.94 -0.13 -22.32
C TYR A 354 21.07 0.09 -23.56
N GLY A 355 21.68 0.20 -24.75
CA GLY A 355 20.93 0.31 -26.00
C GLY A 355 20.03 -0.89 -26.29
N LYS A 356 20.45 -2.10 -25.89
CA LYS A 356 19.60 -3.29 -25.98
C LYS A 356 18.46 -3.26 -24.97
N GLN A 357 18.69 -2.72 -23.78
CA GLN A 357 17.63 -2.53 -22.77
C GLN A 357 16.52 -1.63 -23.32
N VAL A 358 16.91 -0.51 -23.93
CA VAL A 358 15.97 0.43 -24.56
C VAL A 358 15.28 -0.19 -25.78
N TYR A 359 16.03 -0.88 -26.64
CA TYR A 359 15.47 -1.54 -27.83
C TYR A 359 14.43 -2.60 -27.47
N ASP A 360 14.72 -3.51 -26.54
CA ASP A 360 13.80 -4.59 -26.20
C ASP A 360 12.50 -4.05 -25.56
N HIS A 361 12.57 -2.99 -24.75
CA HIS A 361 11.38 -2.30 -24.27
C HIS A 361 10.59 -1.66 -25.40
N TYR A 362 11.26 -0.95 -26.31
CA TYR A 362 10.62 -0.38 -27.49
C TYR A 362 9.93 -1.46 -28.33
N LEU A 363 10.59 -2.59 -28.58
CA LEU A 363 10.05 -3.73 -29.32
C LEU A 363 8.77 -4.25 -28.66
N ALA A 364 8.78 -4.44 -27.34
CA ALA A 364 7.61 -4.92 -26.62
C ALA A 364 6.44 -3.93 -26.66
N ILE A 365 6.73 -2.64 -26.46
CA ILE A 365 5.72 -1.56 -26.52
C ILE A 365 5.13 -1.47 -27.93
N ASP A 366 5.96 -1.42 -28.97
CA ASP A 366 5.51 -1.34 -30.37
C ASP A 366 4.67 -2.55 -30.77
N THR A 367 5.10 -3.76 -30.39
CA THR A 367 4.35 -5.01 -30.65
C THR A 367 2.99 -5.00 -29.97
N THR A 368 2.89 -4.47 -28.74
CA THR A 368 1.63 -4.37 -28.00
C THR A 368 0.67 -3.39 -28.68
N ILE A 369 1.18 -2.23 -29.13
CA ILE A 369 0.40 -1.25 -29.89
C ILE A 369 -0.09 -1.88 -31.20
N ASN A 370 0.75 -2.64 -31.90
CA ASN A 370 0.39 -3.31 -33.17
C ASN A 370 -0.74 -4.31 -32.99
N VAL A 371 -0.59 -5.28 -32.10
CA VAL A 371 -1.61 -6.33 -31.93
C VAL A 371 -2.94 -5.75 -31.45
N THR A 372 -2.90 -4.68 -30.64
CA THR A 372 -4.09 -3.93 -30.22
C THR A 372 -4.75 -3.24 -31.40
N THR A 373 -3.97 -2.51 -32.21
CA THR A 373 -4.44 -1.81 -33.42
C THR A 373 -5.08 -2.75 -34.43
N GLU A 374 -4.46 -3.91 -34.66
CA GLU A 374 -4.95 -4.93 -35.60
C GLU A 374 -6.31 -5.51 -35.21
N ASN A 375 -6.60 -5.54 -33.91
CA ASN A 375 -7.79 -6.17 -33.35
C ASN A 375 -8.73 -5.17 -32.65
N LYS A 376 -8.55 -3.87 -32.86
CA LYS A 376 -9.16 -2.80 -32.04
C LYS A 376 -10.66 -2.95 -31.87
N VAL A 377 -11.42 -3.13 -32.96
CA VAL A 377 -12.90 -3.21 -32.88
C VAL A 377 -13.35 -4.39 -32.02
N ARG A 378 -12.74 -5.56 -32.21
CA ARG A 378 -13.05 -6.76 -31.42
C ARG A 378 -12.70 -6.55 -29.95
N LEU A 379 -11.45 -6.14 -29.67
CA LEU A 379 -10.95 -5.94 -28.31
C LEU A 379 -11.76 -4.89 -27.55
N LEU A 380 -12.07 -3.76 -28.19
CA LEU A 380 -12.87 -2.71 -27.58
C LEU A 380 -14.30 -3.18 -27.33
N SER A 381 -14.91 -3.93 -28.26
CA SER A 381 -16.22 -4.54 -28.02
C SER A 381 -16.21 -5.50 -26.83
N ASP A 382 -15.19 -6.34 -26.70
CA ASP A 382 -15.04 -7.27 -25.58
C ASP A 382 -14.81 -6.50 -24.26
N TRP A 383 -14.01 -5.43 -24.31
CA TRP A 383 -13.80 -4.50 -23.19
C TRP A 383 -15.08 -3.77 -22.77
N VAL A 384 -16.00 -3.45 -23.69
CA VAL A 384 -17.30 -2.87 -23.35
C VAL A 384 -18.19 -3.89 -22.61
N ARG A 385 -18.18 -5.15 -23.05
CA ARG A 385 -19.06 -6.20 -22.49
C ARG A 385 -18.74 -6.55 -21.04
N GLN A 386 -17.46 -6.54 -20.63
CA GLN A 386 -17.09 -6.83 -19.23
C GLN A 386 -17.75 -5.87 -18.23
N TRP A 387 -18.04 -4.62 -18.60
CA TRP A 387 -18.68 -3.67 -17.69
C TRP A 387 -20.17 -3.95 -17.49
N GLY A 388 -20.86 -4.37 -18.57
CA GLY A 388 -22.22 -4.89 -18.46
C GLY A 388 -22.28 -6.16 -17.61
N GLU A 389 -21.30 -7.05 -17.77
CA GLU A 389 -21.14 -8.23 -16.92
C GLU A 389 -20.92 -7.86 -15.45
N ALA A 390 -20.04 -6.90 -15.16
CA ALA A 390 -19.76 -6.42 -13.81
C ALA A 390 -21.01 -5.87 -13.11
N VAL A 391 -21.82 -5.06 -13.82
CA VAL A 391 -23.11 -4.55 -13.32
C VAL A 391 -24.05 -5.71 -13.01
N HIS A 392 -24.19 -6.67 -13.94
CA HIS A 392 -25.07 -7.83 -13.77
C HIS A 392 -24.65 -8.74 -12.60
N GLN A 393 -23.34 -8.97 -12.45
CA GLN A 393 -22.79 -9.68 -11.28
C GLN A 393 -23.17 -8.94 -9.99
N GLY A 394 -23.06 -7.61 -9.98
CA GLY A 394 -23.48 -6.78 -8.85
C GLY A 394 -24.97 -6.86 -8.51
N GLU A 395 -25.85 -6.85 -9.51
CA GLU A 395 -27.31 -6.99 -9.34
C GLU A 395 -27.69 -8.36 -8.73
N THR A 396 -26.93 -9.39 -9.07
CA THR A 396 -27.14 -10.77 -8.60
C THR A 396 -26.27 -11.13 -7.38
N CYS A 397 -25.55 -10.15 -6.83
CA CYS A 397 -24.62 -10.27 -5.72
C CYS A 397 -23.54 -11.34 -5.91
N ALA A 398 -23.17 -11.62 -7.16
CA ALA A 398 -22.19 -12.62 -7.53
C ALA A 398 -20.77 -12.05 -7.48
N LEU A 399 -19.84 -12.83 -6.93
CA LEU A 399 -18.41 -12.60 -7.05
C LEU A 399 -17.88 -13.31 -8.28
N GLN A 400 -16.79 -12.79 -8.85
CA GLN A 400 -16.13 -13.49 -9.95
C GLN A 400 -15.37 -14.70 -9.39
N GLU A 401 -15.32 -15.80 -10.14
CA GLU A 401 -14.67 -17.04 -9.72
C GLU A 401 -13.14 -16.96 -9.78
N ASN A 402 -12.47 -17.86 -9.06
CA ASN A 402 -11.03 -18.01 -9.18
C ASN A 402 -10.67 -18.65 -10.53
N LYS A 403 -9.54 -18.24 -11.09
CA LYS A 403 -8.99 -18.78 -12.33
C LYS A 403 -7.49 -18.95 -12.17
N LEU A 404 -6.97 -20.09 -12.61
CA LEU A 404 -5.54 -20.27 -12.83
C LEU A 404 -5.20 -19.80 -14.24
N VAL A 405 -4.19 -18.94 -14.36
CA VAL A 405 -3.71 -18.47 -15.67
C VAL A 405 -2.42 -19.16 -16.07
N SER A 406 -1.68 -19.72 -15.10
CA SER A 406 -0.43 -20.41 -15.38
C SER A 406 -0.69 -21.88 -15.73
N PRO A 407 -0.08 -22.40 -16.80
CA PRO A 407 -0.15 -23.82 -17.13
C PRO A 407 0.67 -24.69 -16.18
N LEU A 408 1.37 -24.10 -15.20
CA LEU A 408 2.19 -24.81 -14.21
C LEU A 408 1.36 -25.36 -13.04
N HIS A 409 0.09 -24.98 -12.95
CA HIS A 409 -0.81 -25.30 -11.85
C HIS A 409 -2.16 -25.81 -12.39
N ASP A 410 -2.76 -26.76 -11.68
CA ASP A 410 -4.04 -27.39 -12.06
C ASP A 410 -5.05 -27.46 -10.90
N THR A 411 -4.67 -26.94 -9.73
CA THR A 411 -5.45 -27.04 -8.49
C THR A 411 -5.63 -25.66 -7.87
N ILE A 412 -6.89 -25.27 -7.65
CA ILE A 412 -7.24 -24.08 -6.86
C ILE A 412 -7.36 -24.48 -5.40
N LYS A 413 -6.59 -23.81 -4.53
CA LYS A 413 -6.58 -24.07 -3.08
C LYS A 413 -7.87 -23.59 -2.42
N GLN A 414 -8.30 -22.37 -2.71
CA GLN A 414 -9.50 -21.76 -2.15
C GLN A 414 -10.40 -21.30 -3.29
N GLU A 415 -11.49 -22.02 -3.53
CA GLU A 415 -12.51 -21.58 -4.49
C GLU A 415 -13.34 -20.44 -3.92
N VAL A 416 -13.84 -19.56 -4.79
CA VAL A 416 -14.89 -18.60 -4.43
C VAL A 416 -16.21 -19.40 -4.33
N PRO A 417 -16.78 -19.62 -3.13
CA PRO A 417 -17.96 -20.47 -3.01
C PRO A 417 -19.16 -19.82 -3.69
N ALA A 418 -20.02 -20.60 -4.33
CA ALA A 418 -21.28 -20.09 -4.92
C ALA A 418 -22.19 -19.40 -3.88
N SER A 419 -22.03 -19.73 -2.60
CA SER A 419 -22.72 -19.10 -1.47
C SER A 419 -22.11 -17.77 -1.01
N ALA A 420 -20.91 -17.40 -1.46
CA ALA A 420 -20.32 -16.09 -1.19
C ALA A 420 -21.10 -15.04 -1.98
N LYS A 421 -21.84 -14.20 -1.25
CA LYS A 421 -22.68 -13.15 -1.82
C LYS A 421 -22.30 -11.80 -1.22
N VAL A 422 -22.14 -10.81 -2.09
CA VAL A 422 -21.90 -9.41 -1.72
C VAL A 422 -22.76 -8.53 -2.62
N CYS A 423 -23.77 -7.91 -2.03
CA CYS A 423 -24.73 -7.05 -2.72
C CYS A 423 -24.37 -5.55 -2.57
N GLY A 424 -23.63 -5.21 -1.52
CA GLY A 424 -23.15 -3.86 -1.28
C GLY A 424 -22.53 -3.69 0.10
N TYR A 425 -21.63 -2.72 0.22
CA TYR A 425 -20.93 -2.40 1.46
C TYR A 425 -21.64 -1.28 2.21
N PHE A 426 -21.61 -1.32 3.54
CA PHE A 426 -22.17 -0.26 4.38
C PHE A 426 -21.15 0.25 5.40
N PHE A 427 -21.20 1.57 5.66
CA PHE A 427 -20.42 2.22 6.71
C PHE A 427 -21.36 3.06 7.58
N LYS A 428 -21.43 2.74 8.87
CA LYS A 428 -22.40 3.36 9.79
C LYS A 428 -21.99 4.80 10.15
N PRO A 429 -22.96 5.71 10.33
CA PRO A 429 -22.67 7.09 10.70
C PRO A 429 -22.09 7.16 12.13
N GLY A 430 -21.17 8.11 12.34
CA GLY A 430 -20.58 8.38 13.66
C GLY A 430 -19.53 7.36 14.14
N GLN A 431 -19.21 6.36 13.33
CA GLN A 431 -18.13 5.39 13.58
C GLN A 431 -16.96 5.69 12.65
N HIS A 432 -15.74 5.79 13.19
CA HIS A 432 -14.48 5.95 12.44
C HIS A 432 -14.53 7.08 11.39
N THR A 433 -15.30 8.14 11.65
CA THR A 433 -15.85 9.00 10.59
C THR A 433 -14.80 9.59 9.65
N ALA A 434 -13.67 10.02 10.19
CA ALA A 434 -12.62 10.63 9.36
C ALA A 434 -11.86 9.61 8.51
N ASP A 435 -11.68 8.38 8.98
CA ASP A 435 -11.03 7.30 8.23
C ASP A 435 -12.00 6.72 7.18
N THR A 436 -13.30 6.60 7.50
CA THR A 436 -14.36 6.31 6.53
C THR A 436 -14.43 7.38 5.45
N ALA A 437 -14.41 8.67 5.80
CA ALA A 437 -14.41 9.76 4.83
C ALA A 437 -13.20 9.69 3.88
N ALA A 438 -12.01 9.36 4.39
CA ALA A 438 -10.82 9.17 3.56
C ALA A 438 -10.99 8.00 2.58
N LEU A 439 -11.53 6.87 3.04
CA LEU A 439 -11.84 5.71 2.18
C LEU A 439 -12.86 6.07 1.10
N LEU A 440 -13.98 6.73 1.45
CA LEU A 440 -15.02 7.09 0.49
C LEU A 440 -14.49 8.06 -0.58
N LYS A 441 -13.70 9.07 -0.19
CA LYS A 441 -13.05 9.99 -1.14
C LYS A 441 -12.11 9.26 -2.08
N HIS A 442 -11.35 8.29 -1.58
CA HIS A 442 -10.48 7.45 -2.40
C HIS A 442 -11.31 6.66 -3.42
N LEU A 443 -12.35 5.94 -2.99
CA LEU A 443 -13.22 5.17 -3.89
C LEU A 443 -13.92 6.06 -4.94
N GLN A 444 -14.42 7.23 -4.54
CA GLN A 444 -15.05 8.18 -5.47
C GLN A 444 -14.06 8.71 -6.52
N SER A 445 -12.77 8.83 -6.18
CA SER A 445 -11.74 9.25 -7.14
C SER A 445 -11.50 8.23 -8.26
N THR A 446 -11.91 6.97 -8.06
CA THR A 446 -11.87 5.89 -9.06
C THR A 446 -13.24 5.61 -9.69
N GLY A 447 -14.21 6.50 -9.49
CA GLY A 447 -15.53 6.44 -10.11
C GLY A 447 -16.57 5.60 -9.35
N VAL A 448 -16.27 5.15 -8.14
CA VAL A 448 -17.25 4.42 -7.30
C VAL A 448 -18.37 5.36 -6.86
N LYS A 449 -19.61 4.95 -7.12
CA LYS A 449 -20.83 5.61 -6.67
C LYS A 449 -21.12 5.20 -5.22
N VAL A 450 -21.32 6.21 -4.38
CA VAL A 450 -21.62 6.06 -2.95
C VAL A 450 -22.93 6.78 -2.66
N PHE A 451 -23.76 6.18 -1.83
CA PHE A 451 -25.06 6.72 -1.42
C PHE A 451 -25.13 6.86 0.09
N THR A 452 -26.04 7.71 0.57
CA THR A 452 -26.41 7.83 1.97
C THR A 452 -27.86 7.40 2.13
N LEU A 453 -28.16 6.51 3.08
CA LEU A 453 -29.54 6.12 3.38
C LEU A 453 -30.29 7.28 4.05
N ASP A 454 -31.44 7.67 3.52
CA ASP A 454 -32.20 8.82 4.01
C ASP A 454 -33.01 8.48 5.28
N THR A 455 -33.38 7.21 5.44
CA THR A 455 -34.15 6.68 6.57
C THR A 455 -33.48 5.43 7.14
N PRO A 456 -33.83 4.98 8.36
CA PRO A 456 -33.44 3.65 8.82
C PRO A 456 -34.00 2.56 7.88
N VAL A 457 -33.21 1.52 7.62
CA VAL A 457 -33.56 0.45 6.68
C VAL A 457 -33.36 -0.91 7.35
N ALA A 458 -34.41 -1.72 7.39
CA ALA A 458 -34.31 -3.13 7.78
C ALA A 458 -33.65 -3.93 6.64
N VAL A 459 -32.63 -4.71 6.98
CA VAL A 459 -31.81 -5.46 6.02
C VAL A 459 -31.72 -6.93 6.42
N ASN A 460 -31.58 -7.76 5.39
CA ASN A 460 -31.22 -9.16 5.53
C ASN A 460 -29.82 -9.39 4.97
N GLY A 461 -29.23 -10.53 5.32
CA GLY A 461 -27.89 -10.84 4.92
C GLY A 461 -26.82 -9.91 5.51
N TYR A 462 -27.11 -9.24 6.62
CA TYR A 462 -26.18 -8.33 7.28
C TYR A 462 -24.94 -9.09 7.74
N HIS A 463 -23.77 -8.63 7.34
CA HIS A 463 -22.49 -9.11 7.80
C HIS A 463 -21.62 -7.92 8.20
N GLU A 464 -21.02 -8.01 9.38
CA GLU A 464 -20.05 -7.03 9.86
C GLU A 464 -18.64 -7.60 9.69
N PHE A 465 -17.71 -6.78 9.18
CA PHE A 465 -16.33 -7.20 8.97
C PHE A 465 -15.78 -7.86 10.23
N GLY A 466 -15.04 -8.95 10.08
CA GLY A 466 -14.57 -9.69 11.26
C GLY A 466 -15.39 -10.93 11.58
N ASN A 467 -16.70 -10.88 11.37
CA ASN A 467 -17.61 -11.87 11.95
C ASN A 467 -17.79 -13.08 11.03
N THR A 468 -17.08 -14.17 11.33
CA THR A 468 -17.14 -15.40 10.54
C THR A 468 -17.72 -16.58 11.29
N THR A 469 -18.30 -17.51 10.54
CA THR A 469 -18.66 -18.85 11.01
C THR A 469 -17.41 -19.65 11.42
N ALA A 470 -17.62 -20.80 12.07
CA ALA A 470 -16.53 -21.71 12.48
C ALA A 470 -15.65 -22.20 11.30
N GLY A 471 -16.15 -22.12 10.06
CA GLY A 471 -15.39 -22.44 8.84
C GLY A 471 -14.73 -21.24 8.15
N GLY A 472 -14.67 -20.07 8.79
CA GLY A 472 -13.99 -18.88 8.24
C GLY A 472 -14.80 -18.11 7.19
N PHE A 473 -16.05 -18.51 6.90
CA PHE A 473 -16.93 -17.78 5.98
C PHE A 473 -17.70 -16.66 6.68
N PRO A 474 -18.02 -15.56 5.96
CA PRO A 474 -18.84 -14.46 6.48
C PRO A 474 -20.13 -14.93 7.15
N GLN A 475 -20.36 -14.50 8.40
CA GLN A 475 -21.60 -14.77 9.11
C GLN A 475 -22.71 -13.82 8.62
N SER A 476 -23.84 -14.39 8.24
CA SER A 476 -25.02 -13.67 7.75
C SER A 476 -26.09 -13.55 8.83
N VAL A 477 -26.62 -12.34 9.05
CA VAL A 477 -27.68 -12.07 10.04
C VAL A 477 -28.86 -11.37 9.35
N ASN A 478 -30.08 -11.84 9.63
CA ASN A 478 -31.31 -11.26 9.09
C ASN A 478 -31.98 -10.33 10.09
N GLY A 479 -32.78 -9.36 9.59
CA GLY A 479 -33.57 -8.45 10.41
C GLY A 479 -32.79 -7.36 11.15
N GLN A 480 -31.55 -7.07 10.74
CA GLN A 480 -30.78 -5.94 11.29
C GLN A 480 -31.29 -4.62 10.72
N THR A 481 -31.05 -3.51 11.42
CA THR A 481 -31.42 -2.17 10.92
C THR A 481 -30.16 -1.34 10.69
N LEU A 482 -29.98 -0.87 9.46
CA LEU A 482 -29.01 0.17 9.14
C LEU A 482 -29.65 1.54 9.46
N PRO A 483 -29.00 2.40 10.26
CA PRO A 483 -29.56 3.71 10.59
C PRO A 483 -29.54 4.67 9.39
N ALA A 484 -30.39 5.71 9.44
CA ALA A 484 -30.29 6.84 8.51
C ALA A 484 -28.89 7.47 8.60
N GLY A 485 -28.36 7.94 7.48
CA GLY A 485 -26.99 8.45 7.38
C GLY A 485 -25.93 7.38 7.13
N THR A 486 -26.30 6.09 7.06
CA THR A 486 -25.38 5.02 6.65
C THR A 486 -24.93 5.26 5.21
N PHE A 487 -23.61 5.21 4.98
CA PHE A 487 -23.07 5.19 3.62
C PHE A 487 -23.21 3.79 3.04
N TYR A 488 -23.72 3.69 1.81
CA TYR A 488 -23.95 2.46 1.10
C TYR A 488 -23.28 2.49 -0.27
N ILE A 489 -22.53 1.43 -0.59
CA ILE A 489 -21.85 1.24 -1.86
C ILE A 489 -22.47 0.00 -2.52
N PRO A 490 -23.37 0.16 -3.50
CA PRO A 490 -23.97 -0.98 -4.19
C PRO A 490 -22.93 -1.70 -5.05
N MET A 491 -23.02 -3.02 -5.16
CA MET A 491 -22.20 -3.78 -6.11
C MET A 491 -22.71 -3.66 -7.55
N ALA A 492 -23.99 -3.32 -7.75
CA ALA A 492 -24.62 -3.10 -9.06
C ALA A 492 -24.16 -1.79 -9.75
N GLN A 493 -22.88 -1.72 -10.08
CA GLN A 493 -22.24 -0.63 -10.81
C GLN A 493 -20.98 -1.15 -11.50
N GLY A 494 -20.50 -0.47 -12.55
CA GLY A 494 -19.37 -0.98 -13.34
C GLY A 494 -18.07 -1.15 -12.53
N MET A 495 -17.88 -0.38 -11.46
CA MET A 495 -16.71 -0.49 -10.56
C MET A 495 -16.73 -1.70 -9.63
N LYS A 496 -17.68 -2.64 -9.78
CA LYS A 496 -17.84 -3.84 -8.95
C LYS A 496 -16.53 -4.55 -8.62
N HIS A 497 -15.69 -4.80 -9.62
CA HIS A 497 -14.44 -5.54 -9.47
C HIS A 497 -13.44 -4.81 -8.57
N TRP A 498 -13.24 -3.50 -8.77
CA TRP A 498 -12.43 -2.68 -7.90
C TRP A 498 -12.97 -2.63 -6.47
N ILE A 499 -14.28 -2.43 -6.31
CA ILE A 499 -14.95 -2.37 -5.00
C ILE A 499 -14.69 -3.65 -4.22
N GLN A 500 -14.92 -4.82 -4.84
CA GLN A 500 -14.68 -6.11 -4.18
C GLN A 500 -13.20 -6.30 -3.85
N ALA A 501 -12.29 -6.01 -4.78
CA ALA A 501 -10.86 -6.23 -4.58
C ALA A 501 -10.28 -5.43 -3.40
N VAL A 502 -10.76 -4.20 -3.17
CA VAL A 502 -10.23 -3.36 -2.08
C VAL A 502 -11.04 -3.39 -0.80
N LEU A 503 -12.33 -3.76 -0.84
CA LEU A 503 -13.19 -3.81 0.36
C LEU A 503 -13.40 -5.23 0.90
N GLY A 504 -13.27 -6.27 0.06
CA GLY A 504 -13.42 -7.66 0.46
C GLY A 504 -12.46 -8.05 1.58
N GLU A 505 -12.98 -8.68 2.63
CA GLU A 505 -12.16 -9.15 3.76
C GLU A 505 -11.39 -10.44 3.42
N ASN A 506 -12.01 -11.34 2.64
CA ASN A 506 -11.40 -12.58 2.17
C ASN A 506 -11.05 -12.43 0.68
N PRO A 507 -9.78 -12.64 0.30
CA PRO A 507 -9.34 -12.47 -1.08
C PRO A 507 -9.44 -13.78 -1.91
N PHE A 508 -9.89 -14.89 -1.30
CA PHE A 508 -9.99 -16.23 -1.87
C PHE A 508 -8.69 -16.68 -2.55
N ILE A 509 -7.66 -16.98 -1.75
CA ILE A 509 -6.29 -17.25 -2.21
C ILE A 509 -6.26 -18.54 -3.05
N PRO A 510 -6.07 -18.46 -4.39
CA PRO A 510 -6.17 -19.66 -5.23
C PRO A 510 -4.91 -20.52 -5.15
N TYR A 511 -3.78 -19.98 -4.70
CA TYR A 511 -2.48 -20.67 -4.67
C TYR A 511 -1.57 -20.16 -3.54
N GLU A 512 -0.73 -21.04 -2.95
CA GLU A 512 0.11 -20.77 -1.77
C GLU A 512 1.39 -20.00 -2.07
N TYR A 513 1.31 -18.98 -2.92
CA TYR A 513 2.44 -18.19 -3.36
C TYR A 513 2.07 -16.72 -3.50
N TYR A 514 3.03 -15.87 -3.15
CA TYR A 514 3.00 -14.44 -3.46
C TYR A 514 4.39 -14.02 -3.86
N TYR A 515 4.44 -13.13 -4.84
CA TYR A 515 5.65 -12.47 -5.27
C TYR A 515 6.23 -11.58 -4.14
N ASP A 516 5.37 -10.91 -3.38
CA ASP A 516 5.76 -9.99 -2.29
C ASP A 516 4.76 -9.99 -1.13
N VAL A 517 5.05 -9.18 -0.10
CA VAL A 517 4.12 -8.81 0.96
C VAL A 517 2.93 -8.07 0.36
N VAL A 518 1.75 -8.58 0.68
CA VAL A 518 0.47 -8.19 0.12
C VAL A 518 -0.42 -7.53 1.18
N THR A 519 -1.28 -6.61 0.76
CA THR A 519 -2.35 -6.02 1.56
C THR A 519 -3.66 -6.04 0.80
N TRP A 520 -4.73 -6.36 1.51
CA TRP A 520 -6.09 -6.15 1.07
C TRP A 520 -6.98 -5.89 2.28
N SER A 521 -8.24 -5.66 1.96
CA SER A 521 -9.26 -4.97 2.71
C SER A 521 -8.81 -3.65 3.32
N TYR A 522 -8.96 -2.59 2.53
CA TYR A 522 -8.78 -1.20 2.94
C TYR A 522 -9.61 -0.83 4.19
N PRO A 523 -10.82 -1.40 4.41
CA PRO A 523 -11.54 -1.28 5.68
C PRO A 523 -10.82 -1.88 6.88
N LEU A 524 -10.28 -3.10 6.75
CA LEU A 524 -9.56 -3.76 7.86
C LEU A 524 -8.30 -2.97 8.22
N GLN A 525 -7.56 -2.44 7.25
CA GLN A 525 -6.34 -1.65 7.50
C GLN A 525 -6.59 -0.33 8.22
N ARG A 526 -7.79 0.23 8.06
CA ARG A 526 -8.26 1.44 8.74
C ARG A 526 -8.97 1.14 10.07
N GLY A 527 -9.16 -0.14 10.40
CA GLY A 527 -9.87 -0.56 11.59
C GLY A 527 -11.33 -0.09 11.60
N LEU A 528 -12.04 -0.23 10.47
CA LEU A 528 -13.44 0.19 10.32
C LEU A 528 -14.43 -0.84 10.87
N SER A 529 -14.23 -1.28 12.11
CA SER A 529 -15.16 -2.19 12.80
C SER A 529 -16.55 -1.57 12.94
N GLY A 530 -17.60 -2.39 13.08
CA GLY A 530 -18.99 -1.91 13.02
C GLY A 530 -19.56 -1.73 11.61
N SER A 531 -18.71 -1.69 10.59
CA SER A 531 -19.08 -1.63 9.16
C SER A 531 -18.98 -3.01 8.50
N GLY A 532 -19.49 -3.17 7.27
CA GLY A 532 -19.48 -4.47 6.61
C GLY A 532 -20.17 -4.49 5.26
N PHE A 533 -20.82 -5.61 4.91
CA PHE A 533 -21.54 -5.76 3.66
C PHE A 533 -22.84 -6.56 3.82
N LEU A 534 -23.71 -6.43 2.83
CA LEU A 534 -24.94 -7.19 2.72
C LEU A 534 -24.76 -8.38 1.78
N MET A 535 -25.23 -9.54 2.20
CA MET A 535 -25.28 -10.78 1.40
C MET A 535 -26.64 -10.97 0.71
N GLN A 536 -27.58 -10.05 0.94
CA GLN A 536 -28.87 -9.96 0.24
C GLN A 536 -29.10 -8.52 -0.24
N PRO A 537 -29.79 -8.33 -1.38
CA PRO A 537 -30.02 -7.00 -1.91
C PRO A 537 -30.92 -6.19 -0.95
N LEU A 538 -30.76 -4.87 -0.98
CA LEU A 538 -31.73 -3.98 -0.35
C LEU A 538 -33.11 -4.18 -0.99
N SER A 539 -34.17 -3.99 -0.20
CA SER A 539 -35.52 -4.03 -0.74
C SER A 539 -35.69 -2.93 -1.81
N PRO A 540 -36.46 -3.17 -2.89
CA PRO A 540 -36.75 -2.13 -3.87
C PRO A 540 -37.44 -0.93 -3.22
N GLY A 541 -37.15 0.28 -3.73
CA GLY A 541 -37.81 1.52 -3.29
C GLY A 541 -37.23 2.18 -2.03
N ILE A 542 -36.10 1.70 -1.50
CA ILE A 542 -35.37 2.39 -0.44
C ILE A 542 -34.84 3.74 -0.95
N THR A 543 -35.18 4.82 -0.22
CA THR A 543 -34.71 6.17 -0.51
C THR A 543 -33.26 6.34 -0.05
N MET A 544 -32.41 6.76 -0.98
CA MET A 544 -31.01 7.07 -0.72
C MET A 544 -30.56 8.23 -1.61
N THR A 545 -29.67 9.07 -1.06
CA THR A 545 -29.12 10.23 -1.75
C THR A 545 -27.69 9.93 -2.21
N ALA A 546 -27.36 10.24 -3.47
CA ALA A 546 -25.98 10.13 -3.94
C ALA A 546 -25.06 11.07 -3.15
N LEU A 547 -23.95 10.55 -2.64
CA LEU A 547 -22.98 11.31 -1.89
C LEU A 547 -22.14 12.17 -2.86
N PRO A 548 -22.11 13.51 -2.69
CA PRO A 548 -21.26 14.37 -3.51
C PRO A 548 -19.77 14.02 -3.36
N THR A 549 -18.98 14.17 -4.42
CA THR A 549 -17.54 13.88 -4.39
C THR A 549 -16.74 14.91 -3.58
N ASP A 550 -17.29 16.10 -3.38
CA ASP A 550 -16.75 17.19 -2.56
C ASP A 550 -17.35 17.22 -1.14
N ALA A 551 -18.05 16.14 -0.73
CA ALA A 551 -18.69 16.07 0.57
C ALA A 551 -17.71 16.39 1.74
N ASN A 552 -18.19 17.22 2.65
CA ASN A 552 -17.47 17.64 3.83
C ASN A 552 -18.02 16.96 5.08
N PHE A 553 -17.16 16.22 5.77
CA PHE A 553 -17.53 15.45 6.96
C PHE A 553 -17.17 16.18 8.26
N GLY A 554 -16.37 17.24 8.17
CA GLY A 554 -15.99 18.07 9.31
C GLY A 554 -17.05 19.12 9.60
N THR A 555 -17.91 18.85 10.57
CA THR A 555 -18.98 19.78 11.00
C THR A 555 -18.75 20.26 12.41
N VAL A 556 -19.19 21.48 12.72
CA VAL A 556 -19.15 22.07 14.07
C VAL A 556 -20.51 22.73 14.30
N PRO A 557 -21.12 22.61 15.49
CA PRO A 557 -22.37 23.30 15.80
C PRO A 557 -22.23 24.83 15.70
N THR A 558 -23.32 25.51 15.37
CA THR A 558 -23.41 26.96 15.46
C THR A 558 -23.52 27.41 16.92
N GLY A 559 -22.84 28.50 17.28
CA GLY A 559 -22.90 29.09 18.63
C GLY A 559 -21.81 28.59 19.58
N VAL A 560 -21.72 29.24 20.74
CA VAL A 560 -20.69 28.95 21.75
C VAL A 560 -21.19 27.84 22.68
N ASN A 561 -20.39 26.78 22.81
CA ASN A 561 -20.66 25.65 23.70
C ASN A 561 -19.59 25.59 24.81
N ALA A 562 -19.97 25.09 25.99
CA ALA A 562 -19.04 24.94 27.11
C ALA A 562 -17.99 23.85 26.83
N VAL A 563 -18.39 22.78 26.14
CA VAL A 563 -17.50 21.70 25.72
C VAL A 563 -17.80 21.34 24.27
N TYR A 564 -16.77 21.02 23.49
CA TYR A 564 -16.92 20.43 22.16
C TYR A 564 -16.37 19.00 22.19
N ALA A 565 -17.13 18.04 21.68
CA ALA A 565 -16.78 16.62 21.71
C ALA A 565 -16.66 16.02 20.29
N PHE A 566 -15.66 15.17 20.08
CA PHE A 566 -15.50 14.37 18.87
C PHE A 566 -14.80 13.05 19.16
N ASN A 567 -15.09 12.03 18.35
CA ASN A 567 -14.43 10.73 18.48
C ASN A 567 -12.99 10.79 17.97
N THR A 568 -12.13 10.05 18.65
CA THR A 568 -10.73 9.82 18.27
C THR A 568 -10.50 8.36 17.90
N ASP A 569 -11.55 7.70 17.44
CA ASP A 569 -11.60 6.38 16.81
C ASP A 569 -11.04 6.40 15.38
N SER A 570 -10.35 7.49 14.99
CA SER A 570 -9.72 7.70 13.70
C SER A 570 -8.39 8.44 13.85
N ALA A 571 -7.43 8.19 12.95
CA ALA A 571 -6.10 8.82 13.02
C ALA A 571 -6.19 10.35 12.86
N ARG A 572 -7.12 10.80 12.01
CA ARG A 572 -7.40 12.24 11.81
C ARG A 572 -8.13 12.88 12.99
N GLY A 573 -8.94 12.13 13.73
CA GLY A 573 -9.52 12.60 14.99
C GLY A 573 -8.43 12.87 16.04
N LEU A 574 -7.45 11.97 16.17
CA LEU A 574 -6.26 12.22 17.01
C LEU A 574 -5.45 13.45 16.54
N SER A 575 -5.32 13.61 15.23
CA SER A 575 -4.63 14.76 14.63
C SER A 575 -5.35 16.09 14.91
N LEU A 576 -6.69 16.10 14.94
CA LEU A 576 -7.48 17.28 15.36
C LEU A 576 -7.19 17.64 16.82
N ALA A 577 -7.10 16.65 17.71
CA ALA A 577 -6.74 16.90 19.11
C ALA A 577 -5.33 17.51 19.23
N ILE A 578 -4.38 17.04 18.43
CA ILE A 578 -3.02 17.60 18.37
C ILE A 578 -3.02 19.04 17.83
N ASP A 579 -3.77 19.33 16.75
CA ASP A 579 -3.87 20.69 16.19
C ASP A 579 -4.38 21.70 17.24
N LEU A 580 -5.36 21.29 18.04
CA LEU A 580 -5.93 22.11 19.10
C LEU A 580 -4.93 22.34 20.24
N LEU A 581 -4.23 21.29 20.70
CA LEU A 581 -3.20 21.39 21.73
C LEU A 581 -2.02 22.26 21.28
N ASP A 582 -1.58 22.14 20.02
CA ASP A 582 -0.48 22.95 19.49
C ASP A 582 -0.85 24.45 19.51
N LYS A 583 -2.13 24.77 19.29
CA LYS A 583 -2.69 26.12 19.34
C LYS A 583 -3.11 26.58 20.74
N GLY A 584 -2.75 25.84 21.79
CA GLY A 584 -2.98 26.24 23.18
C GLY A 584 -4.39 26.01 23.71
N VAL A 585 -5.22 25.25 22.99
CA VAL A 585 -6.56 24.87 23.43
C VAL A 585 -6.48 23.70 24.41
N ASN A 586 -7.25 23.75 25.49
CA ASN A 586 -7.34 22.65 26.44
C ASN A 586 -8.18 21.52 25.87
N VAL A 587 -7.55 20.34 25.74
CA VAL A 587 -8.20 19.12 25.28
C VAL A 587 -8.11 18.06 26.37
N TYR A 588 -9.23 17.43 26.66
CA TYR A 588 -9.34 16.28 27.56
C TYR A 588 -9.71 15.04 26.76
N ARG A 589 -9.48 13.87 27.35
CA ARG A 589 -9.94 12.58 26.82
C ARG A 589 -10.88 11.94 27.84
N GLY A 590 -12.06 11.51 27.40
CA GLY A 590 -13.01 10.79 28.25
C GLY A 590 -12.47 9.44 28.70
N ALA A 591 -12.56 9.12 29.99
CA ALA A 591 -12.03 7.87 30.54
C ALA A 591 -12.89 6.63 30.21
N SER A 592 -14.11 6.84 29.69
CA SER A 592 -15.06 5.82 29.25
C SER A 592 -15.89 6.36 28.09
N GLY A 593 -16.50 5.47 27.30
CA GLY A 593 -17.47 5.84 26.28
C GLY A 593 -18.76 6.39 26.90
N PHE A 594 -19.50 7.21 26.14
CA PHE A 594 -20.74 7.85 26.59
C PHE A 594 -21.66 8.22 25.41
N THR A 595 -22.92 8.50 25.70
CA THR A 595 -23.88 9.03 24.73
C THR A 595 -24.26 10.46 25.11
N ALA A 596 -24.19 11.39 24.17
CA ALA A 596 -24.60 12.78 24.40
C ALA A 596 -25.12 13.40 23.10
N ALA A 597 -26.13 14.29 23.21
CA ALA A 597 -26.77 14.95 22.06
C ALA A 597 -27.18 13.97 20.93
N GLY A 598 -27.65 12.77 21.31
CA GLY A 598 -28.07 11.72 20.37
C GLY A 598 -26.93 11.02 19.62
N LYS A 599 -25.67 11.23 20.01
CA LYS A 599 -24.49 10.62 19.40
C LYS A 599 -23.71 9.75 20.39
N GLN A 600 -23.13 8.67 19.87
CA GLN A 600 -22.23 7.79 20.61
C GLN A 600 -20.79 8.30 20.54
N PHE A 601 -20.14 8.35 21.71
CA PHE A 601 -18.72 8.65 21.85
C PHE A 601 -17.99 7.47 22.48
N TYR A 602 -16.84 7.12 21.93
CA TYR A 602 -16.04 5.98 22.36
C TYR A 602 -15.04 6.35 23.46
N SER A 603 -14.44 5.35 24.10
CA SER A 603 -13.38 5.58 25.09
C SER A 603 -12.29 6.49 24.52
N GLY A 604 -11.84 7.44 25.33
CA GLY A 604 -10.90 8.47 24.90
C GLY A 604 -11.46 9.49 23.90
N ALA A 605 -12.76 9.61 23.66
CA ALA A 605 -13.27 10.73 22.87
C ALA A 605 -12.71 12.09 23.39
N ALA A 606 -12.35 12.97 22.46
CA ALA A 606 -11.80 14.27 22.80
C ALA A 606 -12.92 15.18 23.32
N LEU A 607 -12.63 15.89 24.41
CA LEU A 607 -13.49 16.87 25.05
C LEU A 607 -12.71 18.18 25.11
N VAL A 608 -13.02 19.11 24.23
CA VAL A 608 -12.38 20.42 24.08
C VAL A 608 -13.07 21.42 24.98
N ASP A 609 -12.31 22.14 25.78
CA ASP A 609 -12.84 23.20 26.64
C ASP A 609 -13.18 24.46 25.82
N GLY A 610 -14.46 24.86 25.84
CA GLY A 610 -14.96 25.96 25.02
C GLY A 610 -14.40 27.34 25.39
N ALA A 611 -14.05 27.55 26.66
CA ALA A 611 -13.46 28.81 27.12
C ALA A 611 -12.04 28.99 26.58
N SER A 612 -11.19 27.97 26.69
CA SER A 612 -9.84 27.97 26.14
C SER A 612 -9.83 28.08 24.61
N LEU A 613 -10.79 27.42 23.93
CA LEU A 613 -10.97 27.56 22.49
C LEU A 613 -11.27 29.00 22.11
N ALA A 614 -12.23 29.64 22.78
CA ALA A 614 -12.57 31.04 22.53
C ALA A 614 -11.38 31.98 22.81
N ALA A 615 -10.66 31.77 23.90
CA ALA A 615 -9.49 32.57 24.27
C ALA A 615 -8.33 32.44 23.26
N SER A 616 -8.16 31.26 22.66
CA SER A 616 -7.11 31.00 21.65
C SER A 616 -7.39 31.64 20.28
N GLY A 617 -8.64 32.04 20.00
CA GLY A 617 -9.06 32.54 18.69
C GLY A 617 -9.03 31.50 17.56
N VAL A 618 -8.92 30.21 17.90
CA VAL A 618 -8.83 29.13 16.91
C VAL A 618 -10.17 28.88 16.22
N ASN A 619 -10.15 28.86 14.88
CA ASN A 619 -11.30 28.46 14.09
C ASN A 619 -11.44 26.93 14.06
N LEU A 620 -12.26 26.39 14.98
CA LEU A 620 -12.53 24.96 15.07
C LEU A 620 -13.19 24.40 13.81
N SER A 621 -14.01 25.18 13.10
CA SER A 621 -14.65 24.74 11.86
C SER A 621 -13.61 24.43 10.79
N THR A 622 -12.63 25.31 10.59
CA THR A 622 -11.54 25.08 9.62
C THR A 622 -10.76 23.81 9.95
N LEU A 623 -10.44 23.59 11.23
CA LEU A 623 -9.70 22.39 11.64
C LEU A 623 -10.54 21.12 11.50
N ALA A 624 -11.81 21.13 11.91
CA ALA A 624 -12.73 20.01 11.78
C ALA A 624 -12.91 19.60 10.31
N GLN A 625 -13.10 20.57 9.41
CA GLN A 625 -13.21 20.37 7.96
C GLN A 625 -11.93 19.78 7.37
N LYS A 626 -10.78 20.35 7.71
CA LYS A 626 -9.46 19.82 7.31
C LYS A 626 -9.31 18.34 7.71
N ARG A 627 -9.78 17.99 8.90
CA ARG A 627 -9.65 16.64 9.48
C ARG A 627 -10.82 15.71 9.14
N ASN A 628 -11.82 16.14 8.37
CA ASN A 628 -13.05 15.39 8.12
C ASN A 628 -13.68 14.82 9.41
N THR A 629 -13.56 15.54 10.53
CA THR A 629 -13.97 15.06 11.86
C THR A 629 -15.16 15.86 12.36
N PRO A 630 -16.36 15.26 12.53
CA PRO A 630 -17.52 15.95 13.05
C PRO A 630 -17.37 16.23 14.54
N VAL A 631 -17.78 17.43 14.95
CA VAL A 631 -17.71 17.92 16.32
C VAL A 631 -19.12 18.22 16.81
N THR A 632 -19.36 17.96 18.09
CA THR A 632 -20.66 18.14 18.76
C THR A 632 -20.50 19.07 19.95
N GLY A 633 -21.41 20.03 20.10
CA GLY A 633 -21.42 20.96 21.22
C GLY A 633 -22.16 20.37 22.40
N LEU A 634 -21.60 20.52 23.60
CA LEU A 634 -22.14 20.01 24.85
C LEU A 634 -22.19 21.15 25.90
N SER A 635 -23.18 21.07 26.79
CA SER A 635 -23.36 22.04 27.87
C SER A 635 -22.39 21.83 29.04
N SER A 636 -21.82 20.64 29.18
CA SER A 636 -20.89 20.27 30.27
C SER A 636 -20.08 19.03 29.90
N PHE A 637 -19.01 18.74 30.66
CA PHE A 637 -18.25 17.50 30.52
C PHE A 637 -19.11 16.29 30.94
N PRO A 638 -19.30 15.28 30.08
CA PRO A 638 -20.26 14.21 30.33
C PRO A 638 -19.72 13.06 31.20
N VAL A 639 -18.40 12.88 31.24
CA VAL A 639 -17.73 11.76 31.92
C VAL A 639 -16.47 12.21 32.65
N ALA A 640 -15.97 11.33 33.52
CA ALA A 640 -14.62 11.46 34.05
C ALA A 640 -13.61 11.54 32.90
N ARG A 641 -12.59 12.38 33.06
CA ARG A 641 -11.70 12.74 31.95
C ARG A 641 -10.28 13.01 32.45
N LYS A 642 -9.33 12.92 31.53
CA LYS A 642 -7.93 13.29 31.78
C LYS A 642 -7.50 14.38 30.81
N GLN A 643 -6.84 15.41 31.32
CA GLN A 643 -6.29 16.48 30.47
C GLN A 643 -5.09 15.97 29.69
N LEU A 644 -5.03 16.34 28.41
CA LEU A 644 -3.84 16.13 27.60
C LEU A 644 -2.83 17.25 27.83
N VAL A 645 -1.55 16.87 27.80
CA VAL A 645 -0.41 17.79 27.80
C VAL A 645 -0.12 18.18 26.35
N LYS A 646 0.34 19.41 26.10
CA LYS A 646 0.83 19.79 24.77
C LYS A 646 1.97 18.85 24.37
N PRO A 647 1.80 18.05 23.30
CA PRO A 647 2.76 17.02 22.98
C PRO A 647 4.05 17.61 22.40
N LYS A 648 5.19 17.03 22.80
CA LYS A 648 6.49 17.21 22.14
C LYS A 648 7.08 15.81 21.90
N ILE A 649 6.87 15.31 20.70
CA ILE A 649 7.10 13.92 20.31
C ILE A 649 8.43 13.84 19.56
N GLY A 650 9.37 13.09 20.12
CA GLY A 650 10.61 12.74 19.44
C GLY A 650 10.38 11.60 18.47
N LEU A 651 10.89 11.71 17.24
CA LEU A 651 10.96 10.61 16.29
C LEU A 651 12.42 10.20 16.11
N TYR A 652 12.79 9.03 16.63
CA TYR A 652 14.17 8.58 16.63
C TYR A 652 14.71 8.32 15.22
N THR A 653 15.83 8.96 14.86
CA THR A 653 16.39 8.87 13.51
C THR A 653 17.22 7.61 13.26
N GLY A 654 17.60 6.86 14.30
CA GLY A 654 18.50 5.71 14.17
C GLY A 654 19.97 6.07 13.93
N ALA A 655 20.32 7.36 13.88
CA ALA A 655 21.67 7.84 13.54
C ALA A 655 22.06 9.07 14.38
N THR A 656 23.32 9.51 14.27
CA THR A 656 23.84 10.73 14.92
C THR A 656 23.41 12.02 14.21
N THR A 657 22.79 11.90 13.05
CA THR A 657 22.28 12.99 12.21
C THR A 657 20.86 12.66 11.73
N ILE A 658 20.16 13.67 11.22
CA ILE A 658 18.87 13.53 10.55
C ILE A 658 19.14 13.10 9.10
N PRO A 659 18.62 11.95 8.64
CA PRO A 659 18.71 11.57 7.23
C PRO A 659 18.03 12.61 6.34
N SER A 660 18.71 13.07 5.28
CA SER A 660 18.12 13.96 4.28
C SER A 660 16.81 13.38 3.73
N ASN A 661 15.75 14.19 3.69
CA ASN A 661 14.41 13.82 3.26
C ASN A 661 13.63 15.07 2.79
N PRO A 662 12.41 14.95 2.23
CA PRO A 662 11.69 16.10 1.68
C PRO A 662 11.35 17.21 2.69
N LEU A 663 11.24 16.89 3.98
CA LEU A 663 10.98 17.90 5.03
C LEU A 663 12.28 18.46 5.62
N PHE A 664 13.39 17.72 5.52
CA PHE A 664 14.72 18.10 6.01
C PHE A 664 15.76 17.87 4.92
N ILE A 665 15.75 18.71 3.89
CA ILE A 665 16.67 18.63 2.73
C ILE A 665 18.08 19.06 3.12
N SER A 666 18.18 20.13 3.91
CA SER A 666 19.41 20.70 4.44
C SER A 666 19.12 21.40 5.78
N GLY A 667 20.16 21.65 6.57
CA GLY A 667 20.02 22.31 7.87
C GLY A 667 20.99 21.76 8.91
N PRO A 668 20.91 22.26 10.16
CA PRO A 668 21.74 21.76 11.24
C PRO A 668 21.53 20.26 11.45
N ASN A 669 22.63 19.51 11.52
CA ASN A 669 22.63 18.06 11.77
C ASN A 669 21.89 17.20 10.74
N VAL A 670 21.60 17.72 9.54
CA VAL A 670 21.07 16.93 8.41
C VAL A 670 22.24 16.32 7.63
N ASN A 671 22.18 15.02 7.34
CA ASN A 671 23.16 14.32 6.52
C ASN A 671 22.64 14.07 5.10
N GLY A 672 23.31 14.68 4.12
CA GLY A 672 22.94 14.66 2.70
C GLY A 672 22.32 15.99 2.24
N THR A 673 22.13 16.13 0.93
CA THR A 673 21.58 17.33 0.28
C THR A 673 20.54 17.01 -0.80
N SER A 674 20.25 15.73 -1.03
CA SER A 674 19.38 15.30 -2.14
C SER A 674 17.90 15.53 -1.86
N GLY A 675 17.51 15.72 -0.60
CA GLY A 675 16.11 15.66 -0.16
C GLY A 675 15.50 14.25 -0.25
N HIS A 676 16.29 13.23 -0.59
CA HIS A 676 15.81 11.86 -0.77
C HIS A 676 16.29 10.94 0.36
N CYS A 677 15.36 10.23 0.99
CA CYS A 677 15.67 9.21 1.98
C CYS A 677 16.51 8.08 1.36
N ALA A 678 17.65 7.75 1.98
CA ALA A 678 18.51 6.68 1.51
C ALA A 678 17.91 5.30 1.79
N LEU A 679 18.02 4.38 0.83
CA LEU A 679 17.58 2.98 0.98
C LEU A 679 18.46 2.17 1.92
N THR A 680 19.75 2.52 2.01
CA THR A 680 20.69 1.96 2.99
C THR A 680 20.70 2.86 4.21
N GLY A 681 19.92 2.55 5.24
CA GLY A 681 19.81 3.40 6.42
C GLY A 681 18.53 3.16 7.23
N PRO A 682 18.12 4.13 8.05
CA PRO A 682 16.95 4.02 8.92
C PRO A 682 15.63 4.24 8.14
N THR A 683 15.29 3.34 7.20
CA THR A 683 14.05 3.47 6.38
C THR A 683 12.79 3.64 7.23
N GLY A 684 12.72 2.97 8.39
CA GLY A 684 11.63 3.14 9.36
C GLY A 684 11.44 4.58 9.87
N PHE A 685 12.51 5.39 9.94
CA PHE A 685 12.38 6.82 10.27
C PHE A 685 11.60 7.58 9.18
N CYS A 686 11.93 7.36 7.91
CA CYS A 686 11.27 8.04 6.80
C CYS A 686 9.82 7.58 6.63
N GLU A 687 9.53 6.29 6.81
CA GLU A 687 8.17 5.74 6.79
C GLU A 687 7.30 6.38 7.89
N ALA A 688 7.82 6.44 9.13
CA ALA A 688 7.13 7.05 10.25
C ALA A 688 6.98 8.57 10.08
N LEU A 689 8.02 9.25 9.57
CA LEU A 689 7.98 10.69 9.31
C LEU A 689 6.92 11.02 8.25
N HIS A 690 6.85 10.26 7.17
CA HIS A 690 5.80 10.42 6.15
C HIS A 690 4.42 10.15 6.74
N SER A 691 4.23 9.00 7.41
CA SER A 691 2.93 8.61 7.95
C SER A 691 2.41 9.63 8.98
N LEU A 692 3.28 10.16 9.83
CA LEU A 692 2.90 11.11 10.87
C LEU A 692 2.84 12.56 10.36
N ALA A 693 3.88 13.07 9.70
CA ALA A 693 3.96 14.48 9.31
C ALA A 693 3.32 14.81 7.95
N VAL A 694 3.21 13.84 7.04
CA VAL A 694 2.65 14.05 5.69
C VAL A 694 1.25 13.49 5.58
N LYS A 695 1.04 12.20 5.89
CA LYS A 695 -0.29 11.56 5.78
C LYS A 695 -1.24 12.04 6.88
N ASN A 696 -0.80 12.00 8.13
CA ASN A 696 -1.58 12.47 9.28
C ASN A 696 -1.39 13.96 9.58
N GLU A 697 -0.48 14.65 8.88
CA GLU A 697 -0.20 16.07 9.02
C GLU A 697 -0.02 16.54 10.48
N ILE A 698 0.72 15.76 11.27
CA ILE A 698 1.17 16.17 12.60
C ILE A 698 2.18 17.31 12.44
N PRO A 699 1.99 18.48 13.08
CA PRO A 699 2.90 19.61 12.93
C PRO A 699 4.34 19.26 13.32
N LEU A 700 5.33 19.76 12.56
CA LEU A 700 6.75 19.59 12.90
C LEU A 700 7.18 20.35 14.18
N SER A 701 6.34 21.28 14.68
CA SER A 701 6.48 21.84 16.02
C SER A 701 6.22 20.81 17.13
N THR A 702 5.44 19.78 16.82
CA THR A 702 5.08 18.67 17.71
C THR A 702 5.94 17.43 17.45
N LEU A 703 6.17 17.06 16.18
CA LEU A 703 6.95 15.89 15.79
C LEU A 703 8.38 16.31 15.39
N ILE A 704 9.34 16.04 16.27
CA ILE A 704 10.72 16.51 16.15
C ILE A 704 11.64 15.31 15.93
N PRO A 705 12.46 15.28 14.86
CA PRO A 705 13.51 14.28 14.72
C PRO A 705 14.48 14.31 15.90
N VAL A 706 14.79 13.13 16.46
CA VAL A 706 15.72 12.97 17.59
C VAL A 706 16.85 12.03 17.19
N THR A 707 18.08 12.54 17.19
CA THR A 707 19.28 11.78 16.86
C THR A 707 19.84 11.03 18.08
N GLN A 708 20.75 10.09 17.85
CA GLN A 708 21.52 9.45 18.93
C GLN A 708 22.26 10.47 19.78
N THR A 709 22.83 11.50 19.16
CA THR A 709 23.52 12.61 19.83
C THR A 709 22.57 13.36 20.76
N ASP A 710 21.35 13.66 20.31
CA ASP A 710 20.36 14.35 21.15
C ASP A 710 19.99 13.57 22.42
N ILE A 711 19.92 12.24 22.33
CA ILE A 711 19.65 11.37 23.49
C ILE A 711 20.89 11.32 24.41
N ILE A 712 22.10 11.21 23.86
CA ILE A 712 23.36 11.25 24.64
C ILE A 712 23.53 12.58 25.38
N ASP A 713 23.07 13.69 24.79
CA ASP A 713 23.09 15.02 25.39
C ASP A 713 21.95 15.24 26.42
N GLY A 714 21.08 14.25 26.63
CA GLY A 714 19.97 14.31 27.59
C GLY A 714 18.80 15.22 27.15
N LYS A 715 18.70 15.56 25.85
CA LYS A 715 17.72 16.53 25.33
C LYS A 715 16.27 16.11 25.51
N LEU A 716 16.01 14.80 25.61
CA LEU A 716 14.65 14.31 25.89
C LEU A 716 14.10 14.88 27.20
N VAL A 717 14.92 14.90 28.26
CA VAL A 717 14.54 15.46 29.56
C VAL A 717 14.72 16.98 29.55
N SER A 718 15.91 17.47 29.18
CA SER A 718 16.24 18.90 29.33
C SER A 718 15.42 19.81 28.42
N GLN A 719 14.79 19.28 27.38
CA GLN A 719 13.89 20.04 26.51
C GLN A 719 12.42 19.62 26.63
N GLY A 720 12.05 18.84 27.67
CA GLY A 720 10.66 18.53 28.00
C GLY A 720 9.92 17.73 26.93
N PHE A 721 10.56 16.73 26.31
CA PHE A 721 9.83 15.82 25.41
C PHE A 721 8.76 15.06 26.21
N THR A 722 7.60 14.82 25.61
CA THR A 722 6.52 14.05 26.25
C THR A 722 6.56 12.59 25.86
N ALA A 723 7.06 12.29 24.66
CA ALA A 723 7.18 10.96 24.09
C ALA A 723 8.39 10.81 23.17
N LEU A 724 8.88 9.59 23.01
CA LEU A 724 9.86 9.19 21.98
C LEU A 724 9.33 7.96 21.23
N ILE A 725 9.17 8.09 19.92
CA ILE A 725 8.83 7.01 18.99
C ILE A 725 10.13 6.45 18.40
N ASN A 726 10.39 5.17 18.62
CA ASN A 726 11.42 4.40 17.92
C ASN A 726 10.75 3.51 16.87
N PRO A 727 10.85 3.84 15.56
CA PRO A 727 10.19 3.13 14.48
C PRO A 727 10.94 1.84 14.07
N GLY A 728 11.31 1.01 15.05
CA GLY A 728 11.94 -0.29 14.83
C GLY A 728 13.43 -0.22 14.52
N LEU A 729 14.07 0.90 14.84
CA LEU A 729 15.48 1.14 14.57
C LEU A 729 16.35 0.67 15.74
N SER A 730 17.56 0.21 15.40
CA SER A 730 18.55 -0.18 16.39
C SER A 730 18.97 1.02 17.23
N MET A 731 19.10 0.80 18.55
CA MET A 731 19.48 1.82 19.50
C MET A 731 20.58 1.26 20.42
N PRO A 732 21.80 1.83 20.41
CA PRO A 732 22.94 1.30 21.15
C PRO A 732 22.87 1.71 22.63
N THR A 733 21.95 1.10 23.36
CA THR A 733 21.69 1.34 24.79
C THR A 733 22.73 0.72 25.73
N THR A 734 23.73 0.01 25.19
CA THR A 734 24.77 -0.70 25.97
C THR A 734 26.16 -0.49 25.39
N THR A 735 27.22 -0.59 26.20
CA THR A 735 28.59 -0.28 25.78
C THR A 735 29.37 -1.45 25.17
N SER A 736 28.88 -2.70 25.20
CA SER A 736 29.57 -3.85 24.61
C SER A 736 28.76 -4.51 23.47
N THR A 737 29.40 -4.72 22.32
CA THR A 737 28.86 -5.52 21.22
C THR A 737 29.40 -6.95 21.28
N GLY A 738 28.64 -7.91 21.83
CA GLY A 738 29.09 -9.31 21.96
C GLY A 738 28.42 -10.07 23.10
N THR A 739 28.60 -11.39 23.11
CA THR A 739 27.87 -12.40 23.91
C THR A 739 27.61 -11.97 25.37
N PRO A 740 26.40 -12.23 25.92
CA PRO A 740 26.06 -11.96 27.31
C PRO A 740 27.10 -12.48 28.32
N PRO A 741 27.27 -11.80 29.47
CA PRO A 741 26.51 -10.63 29.90
C PRO A 741 27.09 -9.32 29.33
N VAL A 742 26.20 -8.46 28.84
CA VAL A 742 26.54 -7.07 28.52
C VAL A 742 26.52 -6.30 29.85
N THR A 743 27.67 -5.96 30.43
CA THR A 743 27.76 -5.57 31.85
C THR A 743 27.50 -4.09 32.15
N SER A 744 27.27 -3.23 31.15
CA SER A 744 27.03 -1.78 31.38
C SER A 744 26.12 -1.10 30.35
N ILE A 745 25.22 -0.25 30.84
CA ILE A 745 24.34 0.63 30.07
C ILE A 745 25.18 1.78 29.47
N SER A 746 24.92 2.17 28.21
CA SER A 746 25.60 3.31 27.57
C SER A 746 25.02 4.65 28.05
N THR A 747 25.71 5.77 27.83
CA THR A 747 25.15 7.11 28.11
C THR A 747 23.80 7.33 27.44
N LEU A 748 23.65 6.87 26.19
CA LEU A 748 22.37 6.89 25.48
C LEU A 748 21.30 6.11 26.26
N GLY A 749 21.62 4.89 26.69
CA GLY A 749 20.71 4.04 27.46
C GLY A 749 20.34 4.65 28.81
N THR A 750 21.31 5.25 29.52
CA THR A 750 21.08 5.93 30.82
C THR A 750 20.14 7.11 30.65
N ASN A 751 20.32 7.93 29.62
CA ASN A 751 19.47 9.09 29.38
C ASN A 751 18.07 8.70 28.88
N LEU A 752 17.95 7.63 28.08
CA LEU A 752 16.66 7.07 27.73
C LEU A 752 15.92 6.55 28.98
N LEU A 753 16.62 5.84 29.87
CA LEU A 753 16.04 5.35 31.11
C LEU A 753 15.60 6.52 32.01
N ALA A 754 16.41 7.57 32.13
CA ALA A 754 16.07 8.77 32.89
C ALA A 754 14.82 9.46 32.31
N PHE A 755 14.70 9.54 30.99
CA PHE A 755 13.52 10.07 30.31
C PHE A 755 12.24 9.28 30.66
N ILE A 756 12.28 7.96 30.54
CA ILE A 756 11.11 7.10 30.86
C ILE A 756 10.78 7.21 32.35
N ASN A 757 11.78 7.04 33.22
CA ASN A 757 11.63 7.08 34.67
C ASN A 757 11.06 8.44 35.15
N GLY A 758 11.41 9.53 34.47
CA GLY A 758 10.96 10.89 34.74
C GLY A 758 9.61 11.28 34.12
N GLY A 759 8.87 10.35 33.52
CA GLY A 759 7.52 10.62 32.99
C GLY A 759 7.39 10.57 31.47
N GLY A 760 8.46 10.26 30.74
CA GLY A 760 8.43 10.11 29.29
C GLY A 760 7.68 8.85 28.82
N ASN A 761 6.96 8.96 27.70
CA ASN A 761 6.36 7.81 27.02
C ASN A 761 7.32 7.29 25.94
N TYR A 762 7.92 6.12 26.13
CA TYR A 762 8.67 5.46 25.06
C TYR A 762 7.73 4.56 24.25
N VAL A 763 7.73 4.71 22.92
CA VAL A 763 6.97 3.85 22.00
C VAL A 763 7.94 3.14 21.08
N GLY A 764 8.11 1.84 21.25
CA GLY A 764 9.05 1.03 20.47
C GLY A 764 8.34 -0.10 19.75
N ASN A 765 8.46 -0.15 18.44
CA ASN A 765 7.90 -1.25 17.65
C ASN A 765 8.98 -2.23 17.15
N ASN A 766 8.55 -3.41 16.71
CA ASN A 766 9.41 -4.51 16.28
C ASN A 766 10.47 -4.93 17.32
N ALA A 767 11.30 -5.92 16.97
CA ALA A 767 12.27 -6.50 17.90
C ALA A 767 13.30 -5.47 18.41
N ASN A 768 13.73 -4.53 17.56
CA ASN A 768 14.71 -3.51 17.93
C ASN A 768 14.14 -2.48 18.93
N GLY A 769 12.91 -2.00 18.68
CA GLY A 769 12.25 -1.05 19.58
C GLY A 769 12.01 -1.66 20.96
N VAL A 770 11.59 -2.93 21.00
CA VAL A 770 11.41 -3.68 22.26
C VAL A 770 12.74 -3.91 22.97
N SER A 771 13.79 -4.26 22.22
CA SER A 771 15.10 -4.53 22.82
C SER A 771 15.72 -3.28 23.45
N ALA A 772 15.48 -2.08 22.92
CA ALA A 772 15.98 -0.85 23.51
C ALA A 772 15.43 -0.62 24.93
N ALA A 773 14.11 -0.79 25.14
CA ALA A 773 13.51 -0.70 26.48
C ALA A 773 13.98 -1.84 27.41
N ARG A 774 14.07 -3.06 26.89
CA ARG A 774 14.48 -4.24 27.69
C ARG A 774 15.92 -4.13 28.19
N THR A 775 16.84 -3.67 27.34
CA THR A 775 18.28 -3.63 27.65
C THR A 775 18.65 -2.62 28.73
N ILE A 776 17.84 -1.59 28.92
CA ILE A 776 17.98 -0.60 30.00
C ILE A 776 17.17 -0.96 31.26
N GLY A 777 16.48 -2.11 31.26
CA GLY A 777 15.67 -2.57 32.39
C GLY A 777 14.27 -1.95 32.50
N ALA A 778 13.81 -1.18 31.49
CA ALA A 778 12.49 -0.55 31.49
C ALA A 778 11.33 -1.55 31.23
N THR A 779 11.65 -2.80 30.90
CA THR A 779 10.69 -3.90 30.75
C THR A 779 11.40 -5.25 30.90
N THR A 780 10.66 -6.28 31.32
CA THR A 780 11.08 -7.68 31.26
C THR A 780 10.60 -8.40 30.00
N LEU A 781 9.76 -7.75 29.17
CA LEU A 781 9.11 -8.36 28.02
C LEU A 781 10.13 -8.95 27.05
N ASN A 782 9.95 -10.23 26.74
CA ASN A 782 10.78 -10.98 25.82
C ASN A 782 9.97 -11.54 24.66
N THR A 783 10.69 -12.03 23.66
CA THR A 783 10.11 -12.78 22.55
C THR A 783 10.23 -14.27 22.82
N VAL A 784 9.25 -15.06 22.38
CA VAL A 784 9.34 -16.53 22.47
C VAL A 784 10.55 -17.05 21.68
N ALA A 785 11.07 -18.20 22.10
CA ALA A 785 12.20 -18.83 21.43
C ALA A 785 11.83 -19.32 20.02
N SER A 786 12.79 -19.27 19.08
CA SER A 786 12.53 -19.59 17.67
C SER A 786 12.04 -21.02 17.41
N ASN A 787 12.33 -21.96 18.31
CA ASN A 787 11.80 -23.31 18.23
C ASN A 787 10.28 -23.37 18.49
N VAL A 788 9.72 -22.41 19.23
CA VAL A 788 8.27 -22.28 19.47
C VAL A 788 7.56 -21.73 18.24
N THR A 789 8.22 -20.87 17.46
CA THR A 789 7.67 -20.27 16.24
C THR A 789 8.03 -21.06 14.97
N THR A 790 8.44 -22.32 15.12
CA THR A 790 8.83 -23.15 13.97
C THR A 790 7.64 -23.32 13.02
N GLY A 791 7.83 -22.99 11.75
CA GLY A 791 6.78 -23.12 10.71
C GLY A 791 5.75 -22.00 10.68
N LEU A 792 5.83 -21.01 11.58
CA LEU A 792 5.00 -19.81 11.48
C LEU A 792 5.39 -19.03 10.21
N LEU A 793 4.44 -18.81 9.30
CA LEU A 793 4.59 -17.97 8.11
C LEU A 793 3.47 -16.93 8.11
N THR A 794 3.82 -15.65 8.06
CA THR A 794 2.88 -14.52 8.01
C THR A 794 3.49 -13.39 7.15
N PRO A 795 3.71 -13.60 5.83
CA PRO A 795 4.43 -12.68 4.97
C PRO A 795 3.61 -11.43 4.57
N GLY A 796 2.78 -10.89 5.46
CA GLY A 796 1.77 -9.87 5.15
C GLY A 796 0.37 -10.36 5.40
N SER A 797 0.02 -10.60 6.67
CA SER A 797 -1.27 -11.22 7.03
C SER A 797 -1.98 -10.40 8.09
N THR A 798 -3.30 -10.25 7.93
CA THR A 798 -4.16 -9.55 8.90
C THR A 798 -4.76 -10.56 9.88
N PHE A 799 -4.89 -10.18 11.15
CA PHE A 799 -5.45 -10.99 12.23
C PHE A 799 -6.54 -10.21 12.95
N ASP A 800 -7.57 -10.90 13.42
CA ASP A 800 -8.51 -10.33 14.39
C ASP A 800 -7.74 -9.93 15.67
N GLY A 801 -8.07 -8.78 16.24
CA GLY A 801 -7.48 -8.29 17.49
C GLY A 801 -8.50 -8.11 18.59
N THR A 802 -8.12 -8.41 19.84
CA THR A 802 -8.87 -8.01 21.03
C THR A 802 -8.19 -6.81 21.67
N TYR A 803 -8.93 -5.73 21.90
CA TYR A 803 -8.42 -4.44 22.36
C TYR A 803 -8.97 -4.13 23.76
N ASP A 804 -8.08 -3.91 24.73
CA ASP A 804 -8.46 -3.49 26.07
C ASP A 804 -8.69 -1.97 26.11
N SER A 805 -9.92 -1.54 25.82
CA SER A 805 -10.32 -0.13 25.83
C SER A 805 -10.32 0.53 27.22
N THR A 806 -10.05 -0.22 28.29
CA THR A 806 -9.78 0.38 29.61
C THR A 806 -8.38 0.99 29.67
N ASN A 807 -7.46 0.53 28.83
CA ASN A 807 -6.13 1.10 28.66
C ASN A 807 -6.14 2.24 27.62
N PRO A 808 -5.60 3.44 27.94
CA PRO A 808 -5.54 4.56 27.01
C PRO A 808 -4.83 4.30 25.68
N VAL A 809 -3.95 3.31 25.59
CA VAL A 809 -3.30 2.93 24.32
C VAL A 809 -4.35 2.40 23.32
N ALA A 810 -5.40 1.72 23.77
CA ALA A 810 -6.48 1.18 22.95
C ALA A 810 -7.76 2.04 22.97
N TRP A 811 -7.72 3.28 23.46
CA TRP A 811 -8.86 4.18 23.37
C TRP A 811 -9.27 4.45 21.91
N GLY A 812 -10.58 4.38 21.64
CA GLY A 812 -11.14 4.49 20.30
C GLY A 812 -11.23 3.17 19.53
N PHE A 813 -10.83 2.05 20.15
CA PHE A 813 -11.00 0.69 19.62
C PHE A 813 -12.16 -0.07 20.30
N ASP A 814 -13.14 0.65 20.83
CA ASP A 814 -14.31 0.08 21.52
C ASP A 814 -15.13 -0.87 20.62
N LEU A 815 -15.07 -0.69 19.29
CA LEU A 815 -15.71 -1.57 18.31
C LEU A 815 -14.82 -2.73 17.85
N GLY A 816 -13.56 -2.80 18.30
CA GLY A 816 -12.56 -3.76 17.84
C GLY A 816 -11.59 -3.20 16.81
N GLY A 817 -10.83 -4.10 16.19
CA GLY A 817 -9.84 -3.78 15.15
C GLY A 817 -9.05 -5.03 14.73
N TRP A 818 -8.02 -4.81 13.91
CA TRP A 818 -7.18 -5.87 13.37
C TRP A 818 -5.69 -5.58 13.56
N ILE A 819 -4.89 -6.65 13.53
CA ILE A 819 -3.43 -6.58 13.61
C ILE A 819 -2.86 -7.00 12.26
N TYR A 820 -2.03 -6.17 11.65
CA TYR A 820 -1.29 -6.57 10.47
C TYR A 820 0.14 -6.95 10.82
N ARG A 821 0.54 -8.16 10.41
CA ARG A 821 1.94 -8.60 10.48
C ARG A 821 2.58 -8.37 9.11
N ASP A 822 3.45 -7.38 9.04
CA ASP A 822 4.18 -7.00 7.82
C ASP A 822 5.27 -8.00 7.43
N ALA A 823 5.71 -8.83 8.37
CA ALA A 823 6.71 -9.84 8.11
C ALA A 823 6.55 -11.07 9.00
N THR A 824 6.85 -12.24 8.45
CA THR A 824 7.01 -13.49 9.21
C THR A 824 7.95 -13.31 10.41
N GLY A 825 8.98 -12.47 10.26
CA GLY A 825 9.97 -12.16 11.29
C GLY A 825 9.51 -11.18 12.38
N ASN A 826 8.29 -10.64 12.34
CA ASN A 826 7.77 -9.80 13.42
C ASN A 826 7.86 -10.54 14.77
N PRO A 827 8.28 -9.88 15.86
CA PRO A 827 8.39 -10.54 17.16
C PRO A 827 7.06 -11.16 17.62
N VAL A 828 7.16 -12.28 18.32
CA VAL A 828 6.05 -12.91 19.04
C VAL A 828 6.35 -12.81 20.52
N PHE A 829 5.52 -12.09 21.26
CA PHE A 829 5.77 -11.81 22.67
C PHE A 829 5.50 -13.02 23.57
N ASP A 830 6.38 -13.20 24.56
CA ASP A 830 6.27 -14.24 25.57
C ASP A 830 5.44 -13.74 26.75
N THR A 831 4.24 -14.28 26.90
CA THR A 831 3.30 -13.98 27.99
C THR A 831 3.92 -14.22 29.37
N GLY A 832 4.85 -15.17 29.50
CA GLY A 832 5.54 -15.46 30.76
C GLY A 832 6.51 -14.37 31.21
N THR A 833 6.76 -13.36 30.37
CA THR A 833 7.76 -12.31 30.61
C THR A 833 7.18 -10.90 30.72
N LEU A 834 5.85 -10.78 30.78
CA LEU A 834 5.16 -9.48 30.87
C LEU A 834 5.59 -8.65 32.09
N GLY A 835 5.92 -9.29 33.21
CA GLY A 835 6.28 -8.59 34.44
C GLY A 835 5.09 -7.76 34.94
N ASN A 836 5.29 -6.45 35.09
CA ASN A 836 4.23 -5.48 35.41
C ASN A 836 3.51 -4.91 34.17
N GLY A 837 3.84 -5.40 32.98
CA GLY A 837 3.21 -4.99 31.72
C GLY A 837 1.80 -5.53 31.56
N THR A 838 0.95 -4.76 30.89
CA THR A 838 -0.42 -5.12 30.53
C THR A 838 -0.50 -5.41 29.03
N SER A 839 -1.13 -6.53 28.65
CA SER A 839 -1.42 -6.83 27.24
C SER A 839 -2.60 -5.97 26.80
N VAL A 840 -2.33 -4.96 25.96
CA VAL A 840 -3.35 -4.00 25.50
C VAL A 840 -4.08 -4.54 24.28
N VAL A 841 -3.34 -5.21 23.39
CA VAL A 841 -3.89 -5.83 22.19
C VAL A 841 -3.40 -7.27 22.15
N THR A 842 -4.29 -8.23 21.94
CA THR A 842 -3.95 -9.66 21.77
C THR A 842 -4.49 -10.20 20.46
N TYR A 843 -3.79 -11.14 19.84
CA TYR A 843 -4.27 -11.84 18.65
C TYR A 843 -5.52 -12.67 18.99
N GLY A 844 -6.55 -12.58 18.14
CA GLY A 844 -7.72 -13.45 18.15
C GLY A 844 -7.39 -14.87 17.66
N ALA A 845 -8.41 -15.74 17.64
CA ALA A 845 -8.31 -17.04 17.00
C ALA A 845 -8.45 -16.87 15.48
N THR A 846 -7.53 -17.46 14.70
CA THR A 846 -7.61 -17.46 13.24
C THR A 846 -8.14 -18.80 12.73
N PRO A 847 -9.31 -18.84 12.07
CA PRO A 847 -9.63 -19.92 11.16
C PRO A 847 -8.81 -19.75 9.87
N ASP A 848 -7.96 -20.73 9.58
CA ASP A 848 -7.07 -20.90 8.42
C ASP A 848 -7.23 -19.89 7.26
N GLU A 849 -6.31 -18.92 7.14
CA GLU A 849 -6.12 -18.04 5.96
C GLU A 849 -7.26 -17.05 5.65
N LYS A 850 -7.95 -16.60 6.70
CA LYS A 850 -9.09 -15.68 6.63
C LYS A 850 -8.84 -14.35 5.91
N TYR A 851 -7.70 -13.70 6.16
CA TYR A 851 -7.38 -12.34 5.66
C TYR A 851 -5.95 -12.21 5.10
N GLY A 852 -5.36 -13.34 4.73
CA GLY A 852 -3.91 -13.43 4.55
C GLY A 852 -3.53 -14.85 4.28
N TYR A 853 -2.44 -15.04 3.54
CA TYR A 853 -1.76 -16.32 3.60
C TYR A 853 -1.00 -16.43 4.91
N GLU A 854 -1.21 -17.53 5.60
CA GLU A 854 -0.59 -17.81 6.87
C GLU A 854 -0.39 -19.31 7.04
N SER A 855 0.67 -19.69 7.74
CA SER A 855 0.91 -21.09 8.09
C SER A 855 1.29 -21.18 9.56
N ASN A 856 0.73 -22.17 10.26
CA ASN A 856 0.94 -22.41 11.70
C ASN A 856 0.67 -21.16 12.57
N ALA A 857 -0.34 -20.36 12.20
CA ALA A 857 -0.65 -19.09 12.85
C ALA A 857 -1.26 -19.21 14.25
N THR A 858 -1.79 -20.39 14.61
CA THR A 858 -2.41 -20.66 15.92
C THR A 858 -1.49 -20.37 17.11
N ILE A 859 -0.16 -20.38 16.91
CA ILE A 859 0.84 -19.98 17.90
C ILE A 859 0.65 -18.54 18.40
N LEU A 860 0.06 -17.66 17.58
CA LEU A 860 -0.20 -16.26 17.90
C LEU A 860 -1.42 -16.10 18.83
N THR A 861 -2.38 -17.03 18.79
CA THR A 861 -3.66 -16.93 19.51
C THR A 861 -3.49 -16.52 20.97
N ALA A 862 -4.24 -15.51 21.39
CA ALA A 862 -4.24 -14.91 22.73
C ALA A 862 -2.88 -14.34 23.20
N ARG A 863 -1.85 -14.31 22.34
CA ARG A 863 -0.58 -13.67 22.68
C ARG A 863 -0.69 -12.15 22.53
N PRO A 864 0.12 -11.39 23.27
CA PRO A 864 0.15 -9.94 23.16
C PRO A 864 0.76 -9.52 21.81
N ALA A 865 0.08 -8.60 21.15
CA ALA A 865 0.58 -7.86 20.00
C ALA A 865 1.06 -6.45 20.40
N VAL A 866 0.43 -5.86 21.43
CA VAL A 866 0.83 -4.59 22.04
C VAL A 866 0.84 -4.71 23.56
N VAL A 867 1.90 -4.24 24.20
CA VAL A 867 2.08 -4.28 25.66
C VAL A 867 2.38 -2.87 26.17
N ASP A 868 1.66 -2.44 27.21
CA ASP A 868 1.91 -1.20 27.95
C ASP A 868 2.60 -1.53 29.28
N VAL A 869 3.79 -0.97 29.49
CA VAL A 869 4.66 -1.26 30.65
C VAL A 869 4.92 0.03 31.43
N PRO A 870 4.21 0.27 32.54
CA PRO A 870 4.52 1.38 33.43
C PRO A 870 5.94 1.27 34.01
N PHE A 871 6.68 2.37 34.05
CA PHE A 871 8.04 2.41 34.60
C PHE A 871 8.37 3.79 35.18
N GLY A 872 8.65 3.86 36.48
CA GLY A 872 8.77 5.14 37.18
C GLY A 872 7.51 5.98 37.01
N SER A 873 7.68 7.27 36.71
CA SER A 873 6.57 8.16 36.38
C SER A 873 6.07 8.04 34.93
N GLY A 874 6.80 7.32 34.07
CA GLY A 874 6.48 7.15 32.65
C GLY A 874 6.13 5.72 32.27
N ARG A 875 6.37 5.35 31.02
CA ARG A 875 6.01 4.04 30.47
C ARG A 875 6.73 3.69 29.18
N SER A 876 6.76 2.40 28.88
CA SER A 876 7.14 1.84 27.58
C SER A 876 5.94 1.14 26.94
N VAL A 877 5.52 1.58 25.76
CA VAL A 877 4.53 0.90 24.92
C VAL A 877 5.25 0.16 23.81
N LEU A 878 5.04 -1.15 23.74
CA LEU A 878 5.83 -2.08 22.97
C LEU A 878 4.93 -2.77 21.93
N ILE A 879 5.22 -2.56 20.65
CA ILE A 879 4.38 -3.01 19.53
C ILE A 879 5.11 -4.11 18.74
N GLY A 880 4.44 -5.24 18.51
CA GLY A 880 5.04 -6.44 17.93
C GLY A 880 5.22 -6.43 16.42
N PHE A 881 4.80 -5.38 15.72
CA PHE A 881 4.76 -5.27 14.25
C PHE A 881 5.15 -3.86 13.80
N ASN A 882 5.27 -3.59 12.49
CA ASN A 882 5.54 -2.24 11.98
C ASN A 882 4.23 -1.46 11.72
N PRO A 883 3.85 -0.47 12.56
CA PRO A 883 2.63 0.31 12.35
C PRO A 883 2.75 1.28 11.16
N PHE A 884 3.97 1.54 10.67
CA PHE A 884 4.23 2.49 9.58
C PHE A 884 4.54 1.80 8.25
N TYR A 885 4.48 0.47 8.20
CA TYR A 885 4.85 -0.30 7.02
C TYR A 885 4.08 0.18 5.79
N ARG A 886 4.82 0.71 4.80
CA ARG A 886 4.29 1.29 3.55
C ARG A 886 3.20 2.37 3.75
N SER A 887 3.06 2.92 4.96
CA SER A 887 1.99 3.84 5.37
C SER A 887 0.57 3.28 5.16
N TRP A 888 0.39 1.96 5.27
CA TRP A 888 -0.89 1.32 4.96
C TRP A 888 -1.91 1.30 6.10
N LYS A 889 -1.47 1.46 7.37
CA LYS A 889 -2.21 0.97 8.53
C LYS A 889 -2.62 2.09 9.47
N GLU A 890 -3.63 2.86 9.09
CA GLU A 890 -4.10 3.98 9.91
C GLU A 890 -4.49 3.52 11.33
N GLN A 891 -5.05 2.32 11.50
CA GLN A 891 -5.37 1.83 12.86
C GLN A 891 -4.11 1.61 13.72
N ASP A 892 -3.04 1.08 13.14
CA ASP A 892 -1.81 0.80 13.88
C ASP A 892 -1.10 2.10 14.25
N GLU A 893 -1.19 3.10 13.38
CA GLU A 893 -0.74 4.48 13.65
C GLU A 893 -1.53 5.11 14.82
N ARG A 894 -2.83 4.81 14.97
CA ARG A 894 -3.63 5.27 16.14
C ARG A 894 -3.08 4.71 17.45
N LEU A 895 -2.63 3.45 17.49
CA LEU A 895 -2.02 2.87 18.69
C LEU A 895 -0.74 3.62 19.09
N VAL A 896 0.09 3.99 18.10
CA VAL A 896 1.29 4.81 18.35
C VAL A 896 0.94 6.20 18.85
N LEU A 897 -0.04 6.86 18.23
CA LEU A 897 -0.47 8.20 18.62
C LEU A 897 -1.14 8.21 20.00
N ASN A 898 -1.98 7.23 20.33
CA ASN A 898 -2.55 7.06 21.67
C ASN A 898 -1.44 6.87 22.72
N ALA A 899 -0.41 6.08 22.41
CA ALA A 899 0.74 5.89 23.30
C ALA A 899 1.57 7.17 23.46
N ALA A 900 1.78 7.94 22.38
CA ALA A 900 2.49 9.21 22.45
C ALA A 900 1.70 10.29 23.23
N LEU A 901 0.37 10.31 23.05
CA LEU A 901 -0.57 11.18 23.72
C LEU A 901 -1.10 10.61 25.04
N TYR A 902 -0.46 9.57 25.59
CA TYR A 902 -0.97 8.89 26.77
C TYR A 902 -1.28 9.92 27.87
N PRO A 903 -2.53 9.97 28.37
CA PRO A 903 -2.99 11.05 29.23
C PRO A 903 -2.19 11.07 30.54
N LYS A 904 -1.62 12.23 30.87
CA LYS A 904 -0.79 12.41 32.07
C LYS A 904 -1.53 13.15 33.19
N GLY A 905 -2.52 13.99 32.88
CA GLY A 905 -3.27 14.74 33.89
C GLY A 905 -4.02 13.84 34.88
N ALA A 906 -4.21 14.34 36.11
CA ALA A 906 -5.05 13.69 37.11
C ALA A 906 -6.47 13.43 36.57
N THR A 907 -7.10 12.38 37.06
CA THR A 907 -8.48 12.08 36.70
C THR A 907 -9.39 13.15 37.29
N ILE A 908 -10.08 13.90 36.43
CA ILE A 908 -11.08 14.89 36.83
C ILE A 908 -12.45 14.20 36.80
N GLY A 909 -13.18 14.26 37.92
CA GLY A 909 -14.49 13.62 38.06
C GLY A 909 -15.50 14.04 36.99
N GLY A 910 -16.42 13.12 36.67
CA GLY A 910 -17.63 13.42 35.91
C GLY A 910 -18.65 14.19 36.75
N PRO A 911 -19.80 14.61 36.20
CA PRO A 911 -20.79 15.38 36.94
C PRO A 911 -21.23 14.60 38.20
N SER A 912 -20.92 15.13 39.39
CA SER A 912 -21.62 14.71 40.60
C SER A 912 -23.09 15.10 40.48
N ALA A 913 -24.02 14.34 41.04
CA ALA A 913 -25.47 14.56 40.96
C ALA A 913 -25.99 15.85 41.65
N ALA A 914 -25.17 16.89 41.78
CA ALA A 914 -25.49 18.21 42.34
C ALA A 914 -25.37 19.29 41.23
N PRO A 915 -26.06 20.44 41.35
CA PRO A 915 -26.51 21.25 40.21
C PRO A 915 -25.35 21.69 39.32
N GLN A 916 -25.62 21.67 38.00
CA GLN A 916 -24.76 22.14 36.90
C GLN A 916 -23.70 23.13 37.40
N ALA A 917 -22.49 22.63 37.68
CA ALA A 917 -21.37 23.51 37.97
C ALA A 917 -21.19 24.42 36.76
N ALA A 918 -21.28 25.73 36.99
CA ALA A 918 -21.09 26.74 35.98
C ALA A 918 -19.76 26.49 35.24
N ALA A 919 -19.73 26.88 33.96
CA ALA A 919 -18.54 26.81 33.14
C ALA A 919 -17.32 27.40 33.90
N PRO A 920 -16.12 26.81 33.75
CA PRO A 920 -14.90 27.32 34.38
C PRO A 920 -14.77 28.84 34.16
N SER A 921 -14.44 29.59 35.23
CA SER A 921 -14.15 31.02 35.13
C SER A 921 -12.86 31.25 34.29
N PRO A 922 -12.59 32.47 33.81
CA PRO A 922 -11.39 32.78 33.02
C PRO A 922 -10.05 32.39 33.69
N GLU A 923 -10.02 32.23 35.02
CA GLU A 923 -8.84 31.76 35.77
C GLU A 923 -8.56 30.25 35.60
N SER A 924 -9.57 29.47 35.21
CA SER A 924 -9.45 28.05 34.83
C SER A 924 -9.16 27.82 33.33
N ALA A 925 -9.03 28.89 32.55
CA ALA A 925 -8.55 28.86 31.16
C ALA A 925 -6.99 28.83 31.07
N ALA A 926 -6.32 28.35 32.12
CA ALA A 926 -4.87 28.15 32.10
C ALA A 926 -4.48 27.25 30.92
N PRO A 927 -3.35 27.51 30.25
CA PRO A 927 -2.90 26.72 29.11
C PRO A 927 -2.70 25.25 29.48
N ALA A 928 -2.70 24.36 28.49
CA ALA A 928 -2.43 22.94 28.70
C ALA A 928 -1.15 22.76 29.56
N PRO A 929 -1.20 21.94 30.63
CA PRO A 929 -0.11 21.84 31.58
C PRO A 929 1.17 21.38 30.87
N SER A 930 2.31 21.93 31.25
CA SER A 930 3.61 21.38 30.90
C SER A 930 3.83 20.05 31.62
N LEU A 931 4.80 19.24 31.16
CA LEU A 931 5.13 17.97 31.81
C LEU A 931 5.49 18.14 33.30
N GLU A 932 6.13 19.25 33.65
CA GLU A 932 6.55 19.58 35.03
C GLU A 932 5.36 19.91 35.95
N GLN A 933 4.23 20.33 35.38
CA GLN A 933 3.02 20.72 36.11
C GLN A 933 2.08 19.53 36.36
N VAL A 934 2.39 18.35 35.84
CA VAL A 934 1.55 17.16 35.98
C VAL A 934 1.99 16.34 37.19
N GLU A 935 1.04 16.02 38.07
CA GLU A 935 1.27 15.11 39.19
C GLU A 935 1.67 13.71 38.68
N ALA A 936 2.77 13.18 39.20
CA ALA A 936 3.30 11.89 38.76
C ALA A 936 2.37 10.73 39.16
N VAL A 937 2.10 9.80 38.21
CA VAL A 937 1.31 8.58 38.46
C VAL A 937 1.98 7.67 39.50
N ALA A 938 3.32 7.67 39.50
CA ALA A 938 4.17 7.07 40.51
C ALA A 938 5.47 7.88 40.60
N ALA A 939 6.14 7.87 41.76
CA ALA A 939 7.43 8.54 41.91
C ALA A 939 8.51 7.87 41.04
N PRO A 940 9.51 8.64 40.54
CA PRO A 940 10.65 8.05 39.86
C PRO A 940 11.32 6.97 40.71
N ILE A 941 11.70 5.88 40.08
CA ILE A 941 12.41 4.78 40.74
C ILE A 941 13.85 5.26 41.00
N ALA A 942 14.32 5.12 42.24
CA ALA A 942 15.71 5.38 42.59
C ALA A 942 16.65 4.38 41.90
N GLU A 943 17.84 4.83 41.50
CA GLU A 943 18.81 4.02 40.75
C GLU A 943 19.11 2.66 41.40
N ALA A 944 19.24 2.63 42.73
CA ALA A 944 19.48 1.40 43.50
C ALA A 944 18.31 0.40 43.52
N LYS A 945 17.11 0.81 43.09
CA LYS A 945 15.91 -0.02 42.98
C LYS A 945 15.61 -0.46 41.55
N LEU A 946 16.46 -0.07 40.59
CA LEU A 946 16.34 -0.54 39.22
C LEU A 946 16.59 -2.05 39.19
N THR A 947 15.67 -2.78 38.56
CA THR A 947 15.74 -4.24 38.51
C THR A 947 16.95 -4.68 37.71
N GLU A 948 17.91 -5.36 38.34
CA GLU A 948 18.90 -6.15 37.61
C GLU A 948 18.16 -7.28 36.90
N THR A 949 17.89 -7.11 35.60
CA THR A 949 17.14 -8.11 34.86
C THR A 949 17.98 -9.37 34.72
N PRO A 950 17.52 -10.56 35.15
CA PRO A 950 18.18 -11.82 34.82
C PRO A 950 18.16 -11.95 33.31
N ARG A 951 19.31 -11.74 32.68
CA ARG A 951 19.45 -11.76 31.23
C ARG A 951 19.35 -13.22 30.80
N ALA A 952 18.15 -13.67 30.46
CA ALA A 952 18.01 -14.82 29.59
C ALA A 952 18.92 -14.56 28.40
N ALA A 953 19.81 -15.51 28.10
CA ALA A 953 20.65 -15.41 26.93
C ALA A 953 19.70 -15.20 25.74
N VAL A 954 19.66 -13.98 25.22
CA VAL A 954 19.34 -13.78 23.82
C VAL A 954 20.46 -14.54 23.15
N ARG A 955 20.20 -15.82 22.84
CA ARG A 955 20.95 -16.45 21.78
C ARG A 955 20.85 -15.43 20.66
N PRO A 956 21.98 -14.95 20.12
CA PRO A 956 21.91 -14.24 18.87
C PRO A 956 20.94 -15.03 18.00
N VAL A 957 20.09 -14.39 17.19
CA VAL A 957 19.64 -15.06 15.98
C VAL A 957 20.92 -15.60 15.38
N SER A 958 21.17 -16.89 15.57
CA SER A 958 22.51 -17.44 15.44
C SER A 958 22.75 -17.31 13.96
N LYS A 959 23.56 -16.31 13.59
CA LYS A 959 23.86 -15.87 12.21
C LYS A 959 23.10 -16.74 11.25
N ALA A 960 21.85 -16.38 10.88
CA ALA A 960 20.93 -17.24 10.12
C ALA A 960 21.75 -18.21 9.30
N ASP A 961 21.80 -19.48 9.72
CA ASP A 961 22.90 -20.36 9.34
C ASP A 961 23.01 -20.29 7.83
N ARG A 962 24.04 -19.58 7.32
CA ARG A 962 24.09 -19.17 5.91
C ARG A 962 24.42 -20.36 5.02
N ASP A 963 24.31 -21.55 5.59
CA ASP A 963 24.81 -22.81 5.13
C ASP A 963 23.61 -23.69 4.81
N VAL A 964 23.49 -24.13 3.55
CA VAL A 964 22.52 -25.19 3.22
C VAL A 964 23.01 -26.49 3.83
N ARG A 965 22.17 -27.18 4.61
CA ARG A 965 22.52 -28.47 5.21
C ARG A 965 21.54 -29.57 4.83
N ILE A 966 22.07 -30.63 4.21
CA ILE A 966 21.31 -31.84 3.90
C ILE A 966 21.97 -33.01 4.63
N THR A 967 21.27 -33.59 5.59
CA THR A 967 21.76 -34.68 6.43
C THR A 967 21.09 -35.99 6.05
N VAL A 968 21.89 -37.05 5.85
CA VAL A 968 21.40 -38.42 5.60
C VAL A 968 21.97 -39.38 6.65
N LYS A 969 21.47 -40.62 6.71
CA LYS A 969 22.09 -41.67 7.55
C LYS A 969 23.52 -41.92 7.07
N ARG A 970 24.43 -42.25 7.99
CA ARG A 970 25.84 -42.50 7.63
C ARG A 970 26.01 -43.61 6.58
N SER A 971 25.12 -44.61 6.58
CA SER A 971 25.05 -45.67 5.57
C SER A 971 24.72 -45.18 4.16
N GLU A 972 24.18 -43.97 4.01
CA GLU A 972 23.72 -43.38 2.75
C GLU A 972 24.65 -42.27 2.23
N ALA A 973 25.83 -42.11 2.84
CA ALA A 973 26.80 -41.07 2.50
C ALA A 973 27.22 -41.08 1.01
N SER A 974 27.35 -42.27 0.41
CA SER A 974 27.68 -42.42 -1.01
C SER A 974 26.58 -41.86 -1.91
N LYS A 975 25.31 -42.13 -1.57
CA LYS A 975 24.14 -41.65 -2.31
C LYS A 975 23.98 -40.13 -2.24
N LEU A 976 24.25 -39.51 -1.09
CA LEU A 976 24.28 -38.04 -0.96
C LEU A 976 25.35 -37.40 -1.86
N LYS A 977 26.55 -37.98 -1.93
CA LYS A 977 27.59 -37.49 -2.86
C LYS A 977 27.20 -37.65 -4.32
N THR A 978 26.54 -38.76 -4.67
CA THR A 978 26.00 -38.97 -6.02
C THR A 978 24.96 -37.92 -6.35
N ALA A 979 24.00 -37.65 -5.46
CA ALA A 979 22.98 -36.62 -5.64
C ALA A 979 23.59 -35.22 -5.86
N VAL A 980 24.61 -34.85 -5.07
CA VAL A 980 25.35 -33.59 -5.24
C VAL A 980 26.08 -33.51 -6.58
N LYS A 981 26.63 -34.63 -7.07
CA LYS A 981 27.28 -34.71 -8.38
C LYS A 981 26.27 -34.55 -9.52
N VAL A 982 25.10 -35.19 -9.41
CA VAL A 982 23.99 -35.11 -10.38
C VAL A 982 23.42 -33.70 -10.44
N ALA A 983 23.38 -32.97 -9.32
CA ALA A 983 22.84 -31.62 -9.24
C ALA A 983 23.66 -30.55 -9.98
N LYS A 984 24.81 -30.90 -10.56
CA LYS A 984 25.67 -30.03 -11.39
C LYS A 984 25.89 -28.63 -10.79
N LEU A 985 26.27 -28.58 -9.52
CA LEU A 985 26.51 -27.32 -8.81
C LEU A 985 27.47 -26.38 -9.58
N SER A 986 27.18 -25.08 -9.57
CA SER A 986 28.03 -24.07 -10.20
C SER A 986 29.41 -24.01 -9.53
N LYS A 987 30.42 -23.45 -10.23
CA LYS A 987 31.79 -23.36 -9.70
C LYS A 987 31.86 -22.60 -8.37
N SER A 988 31.05 -21.54 -8.23
CA SER A 988 30.94 -20.71 -7.00
C SER A 988 30.31 -21.45 -5.83
N VAL A 989 29.38 -22.38 -6.08
CA VAL A 989 28.75 -23.19 -5.03
C VAL A 989 29.64 -24.37 -4.64
N LYS A 990 30.27 -25.02 -5.62
CA LYS A 990 31.21 -26.15 -5.40
C LYS A 990 32.36 -25.78 -4.45
N SER A 991 32.91 -24.57 -4.56
CA SER A 991 34.01 -24.11 -3.69
C SER A 991 33.59 -23.94 -2.22
N LYS A 992 32.30 -23.92 -1.93
CA LYS A 992 31.72 -23.74 -0.59
C LYS A 992 31.16 -25.04 0.00
N VAL A 993 31.14 -26.12 -0.77
CA VAL A 993 30.69 -27.46 -0.35
C VAL A 993 31.68 -28.05 0.66
N LYS A 994 31.15 -28.48 1.80
CA LYS A 994 31.85 -29.26 2.82
C LYS A 994 30.97 -30.45 3.22
N TYR A 995 31.61 -31.49 3.74
CA TYR A 995 30.89 -32.63 4.32
C TYR A 995 31.33 -32.83 5.75
N THR A 996 30.36 -32.98 6.65
CA THR A 996 30.59 -33.33 8.06
C THR A 996 29.97 -34.69 8.36
N LYS A 997 30.53 -35.43 9.32
CA LYS A 997 30.07 -36.78 9.68
C LYS A 997 30.02 -36.95 11.18
N THR A 998 29.04 -37.68 11.68
CA THR A 998 28.95 -38.14 13.07
C THR A 998 29.00 -39.68 13.12
N LYS A 999 28.76 -40.28 14.29
CA LYS A 999 28.62 -41.74 14.39
C LYS A 999 27.45 -42.27 13.54
N THR A 1000 26.36 -41.51 13.42
CA THR A 1000 25.10 -41.96 12.79
C THR A 1000 24.69 -41.20 11.53
N THR A 1001 25.27 -40.02 11.27
CA THR A 1001 24.86 -39.14 10.15
C THR A 1001 26.00 -38.69 9.26
N TYR A 1002 25.66 -38.31 8.03
CA TYR A 1002 26.54 -37.67 7.05
C TYR A 1002 25.84 -36.45 6.47
N THR A 1003 26.45 -35.27 6.56
CA THR A 1003 25.81 -33.99 6.24
C THR A 1003 26.59 -33.25 5.16
N LEU A 1004 25.90 -32.86 4.09
CA LEU A 1004 26.35 -31.83 3.16
C LEU A 1004 26.18 -30.47 3.83
N VAL A 1005 27.20 -29.62 3.79
CA VAL A 1005 27.18 -28.24 4.29
C VAL A 1005 27.68 -27.34 3.18
N VAL A 1006 26.84 -26.48 2.61
CA VAL A 1006 27.26 -25.52 1.57
C VAL A 1006 27.30 -24.13 2.18
N LYS A 1007 28.51 -23.63 2.48
CA LYS A 1007 28.65 -22.43 3.30
C LYS A 1007 28.24 -21.14 2.60
N GLY A 1008 27.66 -20.18 3.32
CA GLY A 1008 27.52 -18.79 2.88
C GLY A 1008 26.77 -18.56 1.56
N VAL A 1009 25.69 -19.30 1.31
CA VAL A 1009 24.72 -19.03 0.24
C VAL A 1009 23.62 -18.14 0.84
N ARG A 1010 23.45 -16.92 0.32
CA ARG A 1010 22.57 -15.88 0.92
C ARG A 1010 21.11 -16.35 0.97
N THR A 1011 20.39 -16.01 2.05
CA THR A 1011 18.93 -16.19 2.18
C THR A 1011 18.12 -15.20 1.34
N SER A 1012 18.74 -14.14 0.83
CA SER A 1012 18.12 -13.11 -0.03
C SER A 1012 18.18 -13.45 -1.53
N ASP A 1013 18.71 -14.62 -1.90
CA ASP A 1013 18.76 -15.15 -3.28
C ASP A 1013 18.11 -16.54 -3.28
N GLU A 1014 16.83 -16.54 -2.93
CA GLU A 1014 16.04 -17.76 -2.81
C GLU A 1014 15.93 -18.49 -4.16
N HIS A 1015 15.89 -17.73 -5.25
CA HIS A 1015 15.75 -18.23 -6.62
C HIS A 1015 17.01 -19.00 -7.09
N GLY A 1016 18.22 -18.47 -6.85
CA GLY A 1016 19.47 -19.16 -7.19
C GLY A 1016 19.79 -20.37 -6.30
N ARG A 1017 19.30 -20.38 -5.06
CA ARG A 1017 19.46 -21.51 -4.11
C ARG A 1017 18.48 -22.65 -4.39
N LYS A 1018 17.19 -22.34 -4.60
CA LYS A 1018 16.12 -23.35 -4.81
C LYS A 1018 16.45 -24.30 -5.94
N ASP A 1019 16.98 -23.79 -7.04
CA ASP A 1019 17.23 -24.57 -8.27
C ASP A 1019 18.22 -25.75 -8.05
N TRP A 1020 19.39 -25.50 -7.48
CA TRP A 1020 20.35 -26.59 -7.26
C TRP A 1020 20.03 -27.42 -6.01
N VAL A 1021 19.40 -26.84 -4.99
CA VAL A 1021 18.93 -27.58 -3.81
C VAL A 1021 17.85 -28.57 -4.23
N SER A 1022 16.88 -28.14 -5.03
CA SER A 1022 15.83 -28.99 -5.60
C SER A 1022 16.44 -30.15 -6.39
N ARG A 1023 17.44 -29.89 -7.24
CA ARG A 1023 18.16 -30.98 -7.94
C ARG A 1023 18.87 -31.96 -7.00
N VAL A 1024 19.46 -31.50 -5.90
CA VAL A 1024 20.06 -32.41 -4.90
C VAL A 1024 18.98 -33.24 -4.23
N THR A 1025 17.86 -32.63 -3.84
CA THR A 1025 16.72 -33.30 -3.20
C THR A 1025 16.06 -34.32 -4.14
N MET A 1026 15.74 -33.94 -5.37
CA MET A 1026 15.19 -34.83 -6.39
C MET A 1026 16.11 -36.04 -6.67
N ALA A 1027 17.43 -35.81 -6.73
CA ALA A 1027 18.38 -36.90 -6.93
C ALA A 1027 18.52 -37.81 -5.69
N LEU A 1028 18.28 -37.30 -4.48
CA LEU A 1028 18.19 -38.13 -3.27
C LEU A 1028 16.92 -38.99 -3.29
N ASP A 1029 15.79 -38.40 -3.68
CA ASP A 1029 14.51 -39.10 -3.82
C ASP A 1029 14.58 -40.20 -4.87
N SER A 1030 15.21 -39.95 -6.03
CA SER A 1030 15.43 -40.98 -7.06
C SER A 1030 16.35 -42.11 -6.57
N LEU A 1031 17.23 -41.83 -5.60
CA LEU A 1031 18.11 -42.82 -4.96
C LEU A 1031 17.46 -43.50 -3.74
N LYS A 1032 16.17 -43.22 -3.49
CA LYS A 1032 15.36 -43.69 -2.37
C LYS A 1032 15.99 -43.34 -1.01
N VAL A 1033 16.56 -42.15 -0.89
CA VAL A 1033 17.16 -41.62 0.35
C VAL A 1033 16.31 -40.48 0.87
N ARG A 1034 15.75 -40.66 2.07
CA ARG A 1034 15.07 -39.57 2.77
C ARG A 1034 16.05 -38.86 3.69
N PRO A 1035 16.26 -37.54 3.55
CA PRO A 1035 17.09 -36.78 4.49
C PRO A 1035 16.59 -36.95 5.93
N VAL A 1036 17.53 -37.13 6.86
CA VAL A 1036 17.28 -37.10 8.31
C VAL A 1036 16.97 -35.67 8.76
N SER A 1037 17.54 -34.68 8.07
CA SER A 1037 17.14 -33.27 8.16
C SER A 1037 17.58 -32.49 6.92
N ALA A 1038 16.79 -31.50 6.52
CA ALA A 1038 17.17 -30.49 5.55
C ALA A 1038 16.95 -29.11 6.18
N LEU A 1039 18.04 -28.39 6.45
CA LEU A 1039 17.98 -26.99 6.83
C LEU A 1039 18.34 -26.21 5.56
N LEU A 1040 17.31 -25.66 4.89
CA LEU A 1040 17.44 -25.06 3.57
C LEU A 1040 17.76 -23.58 3.60
#